data_AF-A0AAV7WJ25-F1
#
_entry.id   AF-A0AAV7WJ25-F1
#
_cell.length_a   1.000
_cell.length_b   1.000
_cell.length_c   1.000
_cell.angle_alpha   90.00
_cell.angle_beta   90.00
_cell.angle_gamma   90.00
#
_symmetry.space_group_name_H-M   'P 1'
#
loop_
_entity.id
_entity.type
_entity.pdbx_description
1 polymer ?
#
loop_
_entity_poly.entity_id
_entity_poly.type
_entity_poly.pdbx_seq_one_letter_code
_entity_poly.pdbx_strand_id
1 'polypeptide(L)'
;MQQREMDVSLRHTCEQGDRLPRYGWLMHDGVNFGIQEIQDFGFGLRTEFVKRVGGQHGGDWSWRVTGTHQSPDTQASLMSLIFYVATDGQGSLQPHVEDKSRLAYVTGSSDQLGHFRMTFHKPRGEKAESSKYASYNYLHTASPGLHRLTDVVKSSLSRRFVYSPPAAAKRHYFAVDTYRPPQQPGGAAPMEESYLAVHQVTVQLPFEIEVTFESGSFVDRPNSLVGPNFSAVLARHKSAFEAKFEQTFSLSSKGFSPAQVQFAQSAVSNMIGGMGYFYGHSFVQSRYNEQPVAYPEGPLYTAVPSRSFFPRGFLWDEGFHQLLVSKWDQATSKEVIAHWLDLMNIEGWIPREQILDSEARSKVPLEFVLQRNENANPPTLFLALQKLLAGLEGKPLASKDELYLRKLLPRLKTWYDWYNTTQEGPLAYTFRWRGRDEDTNMYLNPKTLTSGLDDYPRASHPSSDERHVDLRCWMVLASEVMGQMARLLGEPAGEYQRMQLALSDNALLEKHHWSEQLQAFADYGNHTQAVSLERERIFVPPGQNPHHMPPPRMVRVVRKAPKLQHVGALGYISLFPFLLNVLQPDSPRLETIFRDMRSEKKLWTPYGLRSLAKSSPLYMKHNTEHDGPYWRGPIWININYLAVRALRHYAGVDGPYREQAANLYQELRANLIGNVYRQYMETGYIWEQYNDSTGRGQGSYPFTGWSALVVLMMAEEY
;
A
#
# COMPACT_ATOMS: atom_id res chain seq x y z
N MET A 1 -18.26 38.87 0.51
CA MET A 1 -17.37 38.63 1.66
C MET A 1 -16.51 37.43 1.36
N GLN A 2 -15.27 37.65 0.92
CA GLN A 2 -14.29 36.59 0.74
C GLN A 2 -13.88 36.09 2.14
N GLN A 3 -14.20 34.82 2.45
CA GLN A 3 -13.55 34.10 3.55
C GLN A 3 -12.05 34.10 3.24
N ARG A 4 -11.27 34.90 3.96
CA ARG A 4 -9.82 34.69 4.02
C ARG A 4 -9.64 33.31 4.63
N GLU A 5 -9.13 32.36 3.85
CA GLU A 5 -8.66 31.07 4.36
C GLU A 5 -7.74 31.37 5.54
N MET A 6 -8.19 31.05 6.75
CA MET A 6 -7.34 31.12 7.93
C MET A 6 -6.43 29.91 7.87
N ASP A 7 -5.13 30.17 7.72
CA ASP A 7 -4.10 29.14 7.61
C ASP A 7 -3.84 28.48 8.98
N VAL A 8 -4.79 27.65 9.43
CA VAL A 8 -4.65 26.79 10.60
C VAL A 8 -4.06 25.47 10.14
N SER A 9 -2.80 25.22 10.52
CA SER A 9 -2.15 23.92 10.30
C SER A 9 -2.74 22.87 11.26
N LEU A 10 -3.82 22.22 10.84
CA LEU A 10 -4.46 21.10 11.54
C LEU A 10 -4.06 19.77 10.87
N ARG A 11 -3.40 18.88 11.61
CA ARG A 11 -3.07 17.52 11.18
C ARG A 11 -4.17 16.55 11.58
N HIS A 12 -4.64 15.74 10.63
CA HIS A 12 -5.59 14.65 10.90
C HIS A 12 -5.32 13.44 10.00
N THR A 13 -5.48 13.59 8.69
CA THR A 13 -5.13 12.56 7.70
C THR A 13 -3.66 12.65 7.32
N CYS A 14 -3.08 11.53 6.88
CA CYS A 14 -1.70 11.51 6.39
C CYS A 14 -1.65 12.12 4.98
N GLU A 15 -1.27 13.38 4.83
CA GLU A 15 -1.12 14.01 3.51
C GLU A 15 0.36 14.18 3.15
N GLN A 16 0.80 13.72 1.96
CA GLN A 16 2.16 14.03 1.50
C GLN A 16 2.40 15.55 1.35
N GLY A 17 1.33 16.31 1.12
CA GLY A 17 1.35 17.78 1.08
C GLY A 17 1.77 18.43 2.40
N ASP A 18 1.63 17.73 3.54
CA ASP A 18 2.05 18.24 4.85
C ASP A 18 3.57 18.28 5.01
N ARG A 19 4.31 17.51 4.20
CA ARG A 19 5.78 17.46 4.16
C ARG A 19 6.42 17.23 5.53
N LEU A 20 5.79 16.40 6.37
CA LEU A 20 6.33 16.07 7.69
C LEU A 20 7.76 15.51 7.54
N PRO A 21 8.75 16.03 8.30
CA PRO A 21 10.12 15.52 8.26
C PRO A 21 10.21 14.01 8.45
N ARG A 22 9.41 13.44 9.35
CA ARG A 22 9.35 12.00 9.58
C ARG A 22 8.05 11.62 10.29
N TYR A 23 7.43 10.52 9.90
CA TYR A 23 6.49 9.80 10.76
C TYR A 23 6.47 8.32 10.44
N GLY A 24 6.16 7.49 11.43
CA GLY A 24 6.00 6.06 11.21
C GLY A 24 6.03 5.25 12.50
N TRP A 25 5.57 4.00 12.38
CA TRP A 25 5.65 3.02 13.45
C TRP A 25 7.10 2.57 13.64
N LEU A 26 7.62 2.68 14.85
CA LEU A 26 8.91 2.11 15.23
C LEU A 26 8.76 0.63 15.60
N MET A 27 7.67 0.30 16.30
CA MET A 27 7.29 -1.04 16.73
C MET A 27 5.77 -1.18 16.64
N HIS A 28 5.28 -2.23 16.00
CA HIS A 28 3.86 -2.56 15.94
C HIS A 28 3.71 -4.06 15.69
N ASP A 29 3.03 -4.79 16.57
CA ASP A 29 2.87 -6.24 16.44
C ASP A 29 1.62 -6.67 15.66
N GLY A 30 0.71 -5.73 15.40
CA GLY A 30 -0.55 -5.95 14.70
C GLY A 30 -1.70 -6.31 15.63
N VAL A 31 -1.42 -6.61 16.90
CA VAL A 31 -2.39 -7.25 17.79
C VAL A 31 -2.48 -6.59 19.16
N ASN A 32 -1.38 -6.23 19.82
CA ASN A 32 -1.39 -5.84 21.23
C ASN A 32 -0.86 -4.43 21.49
N PHE A 33 0.08 -3.94 20.69
CA PHE A 33 0.70 -2.63 20.96
C PHE A 33 1.29 -1.98 19.72
N GLY A 34 1.59 -0.69 19.86
CA GLY A 34 2.38 0.04 18.88
C GLY A 34 3.04 1.27 19.48
N ILE A 35 4.18 1.64 18.91
CA ILE A 35 4.96 2.85 19.20
C ILE A 35 5.21 3.55 17.89
N GLN A 36 4.66 4.74 17.71
CA GLN A 36 4.86 5.59 16.54
C GLN A 36 5.50 6.91 16.95
N GLU A 37 6.36 7.42 16.09
CA GLU A 37 6.98 8.73 16.21
C GLU A 37 6.53 9.61 15.04
N ILE A 38 6.27 10.88 15.34
CA ILE A 38 5.88 11.91 14.37
C ILE A 38 6.76 13.13 14.67
N GLN A 39 7.62 13.49 13.74
CA GLN A 39 8.38 14.72 13.76
C GLN A 39 7.65 15.74 12.89
N ASP A 40 7.16 16.81 13.51
CA ASP A 40 6.65 17.99 12.82
C ASP A 40 7.64 19.16 13.01
N PHE A 41 7.39 20.30 12.38
CA PHE A 41 8.27 21.47 12.43
C PHE A 41 8.26 22.11 13.82
N GLY A 42 9.31 21.86 14.61
CA GLY A 42 9.53 22.45 15.94
C GLY A 42 9.15 21.57 17.13
N PHE A 43 8.55 20.40 16.92
CA PHE A 43 8.21 19.46 18.00
C PHE A 43 8.19 18.01 17.55
N GLY A 44 8.42 17.10 18.50
CA GLY A 44 8.21 15.67 18.33
C GLY A 44 6.96 15.21 19.05
N LEU A 45 6.23 14.27 18.44
CA LEU A 45 5.15 13.52 19.07
C LEU A 45 5.51 12.04 19.08
N ARG A 46 5.25 11.38 20.20
CA ARG A 46 5.23 9.93 20.31
C ARG A 46 3.82 9.48 20.67
N THR A 47 3.26 8.58 19.87
CA THR A 47 1.95 7.97 20.11
C THR A 47 2.15 6.48 20.38
N GLU A 48 1.76 6.05 21.57
CA GLU A 48 1.92 4.66 22.04
C GLU A 48 0.55 4.10 22.39
N PHE A 49 0.26 2.86 22.01
CA PHE A 49 -0.94 2.18 22.47
C PHE A 49 -0.65 0.79 23.01
N VAL A 50 -1.49 0.34 23.93
CA VAL A 50 -1.53 -1.05 24.41
C VAL A 50 -2.98 -1.52 24.48
N LYS A 51 -3.21 -2.81 24.21
CA LYS A 51 -4.51 -3.48 24.34
C LYS A 51 -4.47 -4.56 25.40
N ARG A 52 -5.63 -4.87 25.98
CA ARG A 52 -5.83 -6.00 26.88
C ARG A 52 -7.14 -6.69 26.52
N VAL A 53 -7.03 -7.92 26.02
CA VAL A 53 -8.17 -8.77 25.71
C VAL A 53 -8.88 -9.16 27.00
N GLY A 54 -10.21 -9.14 26.97
CA GLY A 54 -11.09 -9.55 28.07
C GLY A 54 -12.54 -9.20 27.79
N GLY A 55 -13.45 -9.66 28.65
CA GLY A 55 -14.89 -9.51 28.43
C GLY A 55 -15.37 -10.25 27.17
N GLN A 56 -16.47 -9.77 26.59
CA GLN A 56 -17.14 -10.38 25.44
C GLN A 56 -17.03 -9.56 24.15
N HIS A 57 -16.42 -8.36 24.20
CA HIS A 57 -16.40 -7.39 23.09
C HIS A 57 -14.99 -6.86 22.78
N GLY A 58 -13.97 -7.71 22.84
CA GLY A 58 -12.59 -7.37 22.42
C GLY A 58 -11.70 -6.73 23.49
N GLY A 59 -12.25 -6.32 24.63
CA GLY A 59 -11.51 -5.85 25.80
C GLY A 59 -11.20 -4.34 25.81
N ASP A 60 -10.07 -3.98 26.40
CA ASP A 60 -9.68 -2.59 26.67
C ASP A 60 -8.50 -2.16 25.80
N TRP A 61 -8.36 -0.84 25.60
CA TRP A 61 -7.15 -0.25 25.03
C TRP A 61 -6.86 1.11 25.63
N SER A 62 -5.58 1.50 25.60
CA SER A 62 -5.12 2.81 26.04
C SER A 62 -4.12 3.40 25.08
N TRP A 63 -4.16 4.72 24.93
CA TRP A 63 -3.18 5.52 24.21
C TRP A 63 -2.43 6.41 25.19
N ARG A 64 -1.14 6.60 24.94
CA ARG A 64 -0.30 7.62 25.55
C ARG A 64 0.29 8.49 24.44
N VAL A 65 0.10 9.80 24.55
CA VAL A 65 0.62 10.80 23.62
C VAL A 65 1.61 11.68 24.37
N THR A 66 2.85 11.66 23.93
CA THR A 66 3.95 12.43 24.53
C THR A 66 4.43 13.47 23.54
N GLY A 67 4.45 14.73 23.96
CA GLY A 67 5.00 15.83 23.18
C GLY A 67 6.34 16.31 23.73
N THR A 68 7.32 16.46 22.86
CA THR A 68 8.67 16.92 23.20
C THR A 68 9.12 18.10 22.33
N HIS A 69 10.04 18.91 22.86
CA HIS A 69 10.70 19.97 22.08
C HIS A 69 11.73 19.35 21.13
N GLN A 70 11.85 19.92 19.92
CA GLN A 70 12.87 19.49 18.96
C GLN A 70 14.25 20.07 19.30
N SER A 71 14.32 21.25 19.93
CA SER A 71 15.54 21.90 20.43
C SER A 71 15.33 22.48 21.82
N PRO A 72 16.33 22.45 22.72
CA PRO A 72 16.26 23.11 24.03
C PRO A 72 16.00 24.63 23.95
N ASP A 73 16.37 25.26 22.82
CA ASP A 73 16.31 26.71 22.63
C ASP A 73 14.92 27.22 22.20
N THR A 74 13.97 26.35 21.86
CA THR A 74 12.61 26.77 21.51
C THR A 74 11.81 27.12 22.78
N GLN A 75 11.69 28.42 23.07
CA GLN A 75 10.87 28.90 24.19
C GLN A 75 9.37 28.64 23.96
N ALA A 76 8.85 27.64 24.68
CA ALA A 76 7.44 27.33 24.91
C ALA A 76 6.58 27.23 23.63
N SER A 77 6.61 26.09 22.95
CA SER A 77 5.59 25.72 21.95
C SER A 77 4.28 25.37 22.67
N LEU A 78 3.21 26.12 22.38
CA LEU A 78 1.85 25.80 22.81
C LEU A 78 1.25 24.83 21.78
N MET A 79 0.69 23.71 22.24
CA MET A 79 0.11 22.69 21.38
C MET A 79 -1.36 22.44 21.73
N SER A 80 -2.18 22.23 20.71
CA SER A 80 -3.56 21.75 20.89
C SER A 80 -3.67 20.33 20.33
N LEU A 81 -4.02 19.38 21.19
CA LEU A 81 -4.37 18.02 20.80
C LEU A 81 -5.88 17.88 20.75
N ILE A 82 -6.36 17.19 19.73
CA ILE A 82 -7.78 16.95 19.50
C ILE A 82 -7.99 15.43 19.48
N PHE A 83 -8.69 14.92 20.48
CA PHE A 83 -9.13 13.53 20.56
C PHE A 83 -10.61 13.47 20.22
N TYR A 84 -11.05 12.48 19.47
CA TYR A 84 -12.46 12.36 19.10
C TYR A 84 -12.96 10.92 19.14
N VAL A 85 -14.28 10.78 19.22
CA VAL A 85 -15.02 9.54 18.99
C VAL A 85 -16.23 9.88 18.13
N ALA A 86 -16.48 9.03 17.13
CA ALA A 86 -17.62 9.17 16.24
C ALA A 86 -18.38 7.84 16.13
N THR A 87 -19.69 7.92 15.92
CA THR A 87 -20.51 6.77 15.51
C THR A 87 -20.48 6.62 14.00
N ASP A 88 -20.61 5.38 13.53
CA ASP A 88 -20.66 5.04 12.12
C ASP A 88 -22.03 4.42 11.81
N GLY A 89 -23.01 5.29 11.54
CA GLY A 89 -24.41 4.90 11.25
C GLY A 89 -25.23 4.35 12.43
N GLN A 90 -24.58 3.78 13.45
CA GLN A 90 -25.25 3.19 14.62
C GLN A 90 -24.53 3.48 15.94
N GLY A 91 -25.27 3.29 17.03
CA GLY A 91 -24.78 3.42 18.39
C GLY A 91 -25.10 4.78 19.01
N SER A 92 -24.63 4.98 20.24
CA SER A 92 -24.87 6.22 20.99
C SER A 92 -23.58 6.70 21.67
N LEU A 93 -23.48 8.02 21.82
CA LEU A 93 -22.39 8.68 22.55
C LEU A 93 -23.00 9.70 23.51
N GLN A 94 -22.63 9.62 24.78
CA GLN A 94 -23.01 10.56 25.82
C GLN A 94 -21.76 11.21 26.39
N PRO A 95 -21.49 12.50 26.06
CA PRO A 95 -20.35 13.23 26.61
C PRO A 95 -20.61 13.69 28.05
N HIS A 96 -19.61 13.55 28.92
CA HIS A 96 -19.64 13.99 30.32
C HIS A 96 -18.62 15.11 30.54
N VAL A 97 -19.11 16.34 30.74
CA VAL A 97 -18.31 17.57 30.77
C VAL A 97 -18.17 18.11 32.19
N GLU A 98 -16.93 18.35 32.62
CA GLU A 98 -16.56 19.01 33.87
C GLU A 98 -16.22 20.49 33.62
N ASP A 99 -16.46 21.35 34.62
CA ASP A 99 -16.11 22.78 34.61
C ASP A 99 -16.56 23.53 33.35
N LYS A 100 -17.67 23.06 32.73
CA LYS A 100 -18.30 23.57 31.49
C LYS A 100 -17.45 23.45 30.21
N SER A 101 -16.20 23.00 30.27
CA SER A 101 -15.29 23.01 29.13
C SER A 101 -14.50 21.73 28.92
N ARG A 102 -14.25 20.95 29.98
CA ARG A 102 -13.46 19.73 29.91
C ARG A 102 -14.36 18.51 29.70
N LEU A 103 -14.37 17.97 28.49
CA LEU A 103 -14.92 16.63 28.25
C LEU A 103 -14.05 15.59 28.98
N ALA A 104 -14.52 15.07 30.10
CA ALA A 104 -13.75 14.18 30.96
C ALA A 104 -13.80 12.73 30.46
N TYR A 105 -14.98 12.29 30.02
CA TYR A 105 -15.18 10.98 29.41
C TYR A 105 -16.44 10.97 28.54
N VAL A 106 -16.53 9.98 27.67
CA VAL A 106 -17.71 9.65 26.86
C VAL A 106 -18.14 8.23 27.22
N THR A 107 -19.41 8.05 27.56
CA THR A 107 -20.02 6.70 27.61
C THR A 107 -20.74 6.44 26.31
N GLY A 108 -20.70 5.22 25.81
CA GLY A 108 -21.39 4.87 24.59
C GLY A 108 -21.85 3.43 24.55
N SER A 109 -22.58 3.10 23.51
CA SER A 109 -23.00 1.74 23.19
C SER A 109 -23.07 1.52 21.69
N SER A 110 -22.73 0.33 21.24
CA SER A 110 -22.97 -0.14 19.88
C SER A 110 -23.32 -1.63 19.89
N ASP A 111 -23.94 -2.13 18.83
CA ASP A 111 -24.35 -3.54 18.78
C ASP A 111 -23.17 -4.52 18.91
N GLN A 112 -22.01 -4.15 18.36
CA GLN A 112 -20.81 -4.99 18.38
C GLN A 112 -19.93 -4.81 19.61
N LEU A 113 -19.87 -3.59 20.18
CA LEU A 113 -19.00 -3.30 21.33
C LEU A 113 -19.71 -3.40 22.67
N GLY A 114 -21.05 -3.46 22.67
CA GLY A 114 -21.87 -3.26 23.87
C GLY A 114 -21.61 -1.89 24.48
N HIS A 115 -21.84 -1.77 25.80
CA HIS A 115 -21.51 -0.54 26.53
C HIS A 115 -20.00 -0.34 26.66
N PHE A 116 -19.54 0.91 26.60
CA PHE A 116 -18.14 1.26 26.81
C PHE A 116 -17.98 2.65 27.44
N ARG A 117 -16.78 2.93 27.96
CA ARG A 117 -16.36 4.24 28.43
C ARG A 117 -15.01 4.62 27.83
N MET A 118 -14.92 5.82 27.26
CA MET A 118 -13.66 6.43 26.82
C MET A 118 -13.32 7.62 27.72
N THR A 119 -12.19 7.60 28.40
CA THR A 119 -11.77 8.62 29.38
C THR A 119 -10.56 9.40 28.88
N PHE A 120 -10.62 10.73 28.97
CA PHE A 120 -9.54 11.64 28.57
C PHE A 120 -8.81 12.16 29.81
N HIS A 121 -7.59 11.67 30.06
CA HIS A 121 -6.84 12.01 31.27
C HIS A 121 -6.18 13.38 31.18
N LYS A 122 -5.96 14.03 32.33
CA LYS A 122 -5.30 15.34 32.39
C LYS A 122 -3.82 15.22 32.01
N PRO A 123 -3.22 16.23 31.34
CA PRO A 123 -1.80 16.20 30.99
C PRO A 123 -0.90 16.22 32.21
N ARG A 124 0.22 15.48 32.11
CA ARG A 124 1.32 15.46 33.07
C ARG A 124 2.56 16.13 32.48
N GLY A 125 3.41 16.70 33.34
CA GLY A 125 4.75 17.19 32.97
C GLY A 125 5.82 16.10 33.11
N GLU A 126 7.08 16.44 32.84
CA GLU A 126 8.23 15.51 32.97
C GLU A 126 8.43 14.96 34.39
N LYS A 127 8.14 15.76 35.41
CA LYS A 127 8.11 15.29 36.81
C LYS A 127 6.72 14.74 37.08
N ALA A 128 6.57 13.42 36.92
CA ALA A 128 5.33 12.64 36.80
C ALA A 128 4.26 12.80 37.92
N GLU A 129 4.47 13.66 38.91
CA GLU A 129 3.63 13.75 40.12
C GLU A 129 2.65 14.93 40.14
N SER A 130 2.80 15.96 39.29
CA SER A 130 1.86 17.10 39.26
C SER A 130 1.17 17.28 37.90
N SER A 131 -0.14 17.56 37.95
CA SER A 131 -0.93 17.89 36.76
C SER A 131 -0.41 19.17 36.12
N LYS A 132 -0.18 19.15 34.81
CA LYS A 132 0.25 20.33 34.05
C LYS A 132 -0.95 21.24 33.80
N TYR A 133 -0.76 22.56 33.88
CA TYR A 133 -1.79 23.51 33.48
C TYR A 133 -2.17 23.27 32.01
N ALA A 134 -3.47 23.20 31.73
CA ALA A 134 -4.02 23.04 30.40
C ALA A 134 -5.35 23.78 30.28
N SER A 135 -5.68 24.19 29.06
CA SER A 135 -7.01 24.70 28.71
C SER A 135 -7.76 23.63 27.92
N TYR A 136 -9.07 23.56 28.13
CA TYR A 136 -9.92 22.52 27.54
C TYR A 136 -11.06 23.14 26.75
N ASN A 137 -11.41 22.47 25.66
CA ASN A 137 -12.57 22.75 24.83
C ASN A 137 -13.20 21.43 24.41
N TYR A 138 -14.48 21.45 24.06
CA TYR A 138 -15.14 20.29 23.50
C TYR A 138 -16.14 20.70 22.42
N LEU A 139 -16.43 19.78 21.51
CA LEU A 139 -17.49 19.90 20.53
C LEU A 139 -18.31 18.61 20.56
N HIS A 140 -19.63 18.73 20.59
CA HIS A 140 -20.55 17.62 20.43
C HIS A 140 -21.53 17.99 19.33
N THR A 141 -21.52 17.26 18.22
CA THR A 141 -22.28 17.62 17.03
C THR A 141 -22.54 16.41 16.13
N ALA A 142 -23.36 16.58 15.10
CA ALA A 142 -23.53 15.61 14.03
C ALA A 142 -22.56 15.94 12.87
N SER A 143 -22.02 14.91 12.25
CA SER A 143 -21.24 14.98 11.02
C SER A 143 -22.01 14.31 9.88
N PRO A 144 -21.99 14.86 8.64
CA PRO A 144 -22.54 14.20 7.46
C PRO A 144 -21.86 12.88 7.06
N GLY A 145 -20.85 12.44 7.81
CA GLY A 145 -20.09 11.22 7.60
C GLY A 145 -18.67 11.32 8.16
N LEU A 146 -17.98 10.18 8.29
CA LEU A 146 -16.62 10.12 8.84
C LEU A 146 -15.59 10.85 7.95
N HIS A 147 -15.76 10.79 6.63
CA HIS A 147 -14.91 11.50 5.66
C HIS A 147 -14.94 13.04 5.79
N ARG A 148 -15.88 13.61 6.57
CA ARG A 148 -16.04 15.06 6.78
C ARG A 148 -15.55 15.57 8.13
N LEU A 149 -15.04 14.71 9.01
CA LEU A 149 -14.68 15.09 10.38
C LEU A 149 -13.66 16.25 10.43
N THR A 150 -12.67 16.25 9.54
CA THR A 150 -11.69 17.36 9.44
C THR A 150 -12.38 18.69 9.13
N ASP A 151 -13.31 18.70 8.17
CA ASP A 151 -14.02 19.90 7.74
C ASP A 151 -14.93 20.43 8.86
N VAL A 152 -15.63 19.53 9.55
CA VAL A 152 -16.47 19.86 10.71
C VAL A 152 -15.63 20.49 11.82
N VAL A 153 -14.52 19.87 12.20
CA VAL A 153 -13.62 20.39 13.24
C VAL A 153 -13.05 21.74 12.82
N LYS A 154 -12.48 21.87 11.62
CA LYS A 154 -11.94 23.14 11.10
C LYS A 154 -12.97 24.25 11.11
N SER A 155 -14.19 23.96 10.67
CA SER A 155 -15.30 24.93 10.64
C SER A 155 -15.78 25.36 12.03
N SER A 156 -15.52 24.54 13.06
CA SER A 156 -15.86 24.87 14.45
C SER A 156 -14.79 25.70 15.18
N LEU A 157 -13.60 25.89 14.59
CA LEU A 157 -12.48 26.53 15.28
C LEU A 157 -12.68 28.04 15.44
N SER A 158 -12.40 28.54 16.65
CA SER A 158 -12.44 29.96 17.01
C SER A 158 -11.15 30.39 17.70
N ARG A 159 -10.67 31.62 17.43
CA ARG A 159 -9.46 32.20 18.03
C ARG A 159 -9.74 32.99 19.32
N ARG A 160 -10.99 32.99 19.81
CA ARG A 160 -11.40 33.79 20.97
C ARG A 160 -10.82 33.32 22.30
N PHE A 161 -10.29 32.10 22.35
CA PHE A 161 -9.80 31.48 23.58
C PHE A 161 -8.39 31.94 23.93
N VAL A 162 -8.11 32.00 25.23
CA VAL A 162 -6.84 32.48 25.79
C VAL A 162 -6.29 31.44 26.75
N TYR A 163 -5.10 30.95 26.48
CA TYR A 163 -4.30 30.10 27.36
C TYR A 163 -3.63 30.99 28.40
N SER A 164 -3.92 30.78 29.69
CA SER A 164 -3.53 31.69 30.79
C SER A 164 -2.98 30.93 32.01
N PRO A 165 -1.81 30.26 31.89
CA PRO A 165 -1.17 29.56 32.99
C PRO A 165 -0.76 30.51 34.13
N PRO A 166 -0.73 30.06 35.39
CA PRO A 166 -0.17 30.82 36.50
C PRO A 166 1.28 31.23 36.20
N ALA A 167 1.61 32.51 36.38
CA ALA A 167 2.95 33.07 36.20
C ALA A 167 3.57 32.99 34.78
N ALA A 168 2.78 32.77 33.73
CA ALA A 168 3.25 32.84 32.34
C ALA A 168 2.37 33.73 31.44
N ALA A 169 2.92 34.19 30.32
CA ALA A 169 2.24 35.10 29.41
C ALA A 169 0.98 34.47 28.80
N LYS A 170 -0.10 35.25 28.73
CA LYS A 170 -1.35 34.88 28.08
C LYS A 170 -1.13 34.73 26.57
N ARG A 171 -1.70 33.70 25.96
CA ARG A 171 -1.58 33.43 24.52
C ARG A 171 -2.93 33.04 23.93
N HIS A 172 -3.31 33.65 22.81
CA HIS A 172 -4.48 33.20 22.05
C HIS A 172 -4.20 31.88 21.34
N TYR A 173 -5.20 31.02 21.25
CA TYR A 173 -5.13 29.76 20.51
C TYR A 173 -6.44 29.48 19.79
N PHE A 174 -6.38 28.62 18.78
CA PHE A 174 -7.57 28.11 18.09
C PHE A 174 -8.16 26.96 18.89
N ALA A 175 -9.46 27.01 19.15
CA ALA A 175 -10.15 25.92 19.80
C ALA A 175 -11.52 25.64 19.19
N VAL A 176 -11.95 24.38 19.28
CA VAL A 176 -13.31 23.99 18.92
C VAL A 176 -14.31 24.76 19.77
N ASP A 177 -15.36 25.24 19.10
CA ASP A 177 -16.40 26.08 19.66
C ASP A 177 -17.78 25.57 19.24
N THR A 178 -18.39 26.19 18.23
CA THR A 178 -19.71 25.82 17.74
C THR A 178 -19.62 25.47 16.26
N TYR A 179 -20.16 24.32 15.87
CA TYR A 179 -20.38 23.97 14.47
C TYR A 179 -21.83 24.27 14.08
N ARG A 180 -22.01 24.94 12.93
CA ARG A 180 -23.32 25.15 12.32
C ARG A 180 -23.30 24.49 10.94
N PRO A 181 -24.00 23.35 10.73
CA PRO A 181 -24.00 22.70 9.44
C PRO A 181 -24.60 23.62 8.36
N PRO A 182 -24.12 23.56 7.11
CA PRO A 182 -24.74 24.28 5.99
C PRO A 182 -26.20 23.86 5.84
N GLN A 183 -27.11 24.81 5.59
CA GLN A 183 -28.50 24.48 5.29
C GLN A 183 -28.57 23.75 3.94
N GLN A 184 -29.10 22.52 3.93
CA GLN A 184 -29.30 21.80 2.67
C GLN A 184 -30.47 22.41 1.88
N PRO A 185 -30.31 22.67 0.56
CA PRO A 185 -31.43 23.05 -0.28
C PRO A 185 -32.42 21.88 -0.38
N GLY A 186 -33.64 22.06 0.12
CA GLY A 186 -34.74 21.08 -0.03
C GLY A 186 -35.19 20.36 1.23
N GLY A 187 -34.59 20.60 2.41
CA GLY A 187 -35.12 20.10 3.69
C GLY A 187 -35.13 18.58 3.89
N ALA A 188 -34.47 17.81 3.01
CA ALA A 188 -34.24 16.39 3.25
C ALA A 188 -33.22 16.23 4.39
N ALA A 189 -33.52 15.38 5.36
CA ALA A 189 -32.56 15.00 6.40
C ALA A 189 -31.38 14.25 5.75
N PRO A 190 -30.13 14.46 6.18
CA PRO A 190 -29.03 13.59 5.79
C PRO A 190 -29.38 12.14 6.13
N MET A 191 -29.17 11.24 5.17
CA MET A 191 -29.67 9.86 5.28
C MET A 191 -28.91 9.04 6.33
N GLU A 192 -27.71 9.48 6.74
CA GLU A 192 -26.90 8.90 7.82
C GLU A 192 -26.13 10.02 8.54
N GLU A 193 -26.42 10.27 9.82
CA GLU A 193 -25.68 11.21 10.65
C GLU A 193 -24.73 10.46 11.60
N SER A 194 -23.44 10.79 11.55
CA SER A 194 -22.46 10.34 12.55
C SER A 194 -22.46 11.31 13.73
N TYR A 195 -22.79 10.85 14.93
CA TYR A 195 -22.56 11.63 16.15
C TYR A 195 -21.07 11.71 16.45
N LEU A 196 -20.57 12.93 16.68
CA LEU A 196 -19.16 13.25 16.93
C LEU A 196 -19.01 13.94 18.29
N ALA A 197 -18.17 13.38 19.15
CA ALA A 197 -17.68 14.03 20.36
C ALA A 197 -16.17 14.29 20.26
N VAL A 198 -15.78 15.54 20.44
CA VAL A 198 -14.39 16.01 20.35
C VAL A 198 -13.96 16.58 21.68
N HIS A 199 -12.83 16.11 22.19
CA HIS A 199 -12.10 16.67 23.32
C HIS A 199 -10.83 17.37 22.81
N GLN A 200 -10.72 18.67 23.03
CA GLN A 200 -9.50 19.42 22.79
C GLN A 200 -8.81 19.78 24.09
N VAL A 201 -7.50 19.51 24.15
CA VAL A 201 -6.61 19.93 25.24
C VAL A 201 -5.47 20.77 24.68
N THR A 202 -5.31 21.98 25.20
CA THR A 202 -4.25 22.92 24.83
C THR A 202 -3.28 23.06 25.99
N VAL A 203 -2.01 22.72 25.75
CA VAL A 203 -0.98 22.55 26.78
C VAL A 203 0.40 22.93 26.22
N GLN A 204 1.30 23.39 27.08
CA GLN A 204 2.70 23.65 26.69
C GLN A 204 3.51 22.35 26.61
N LEU A 205 4.49 22.29 25.72
CA LEU A 205 5.51 21.22 25.72
C LEU A 205 6.48 21.37 26.91
N PRO A 206 7.09 20.27 27.40
CA PRO A 206 6.77 18.87 27.11
C PRO A 206 5.56 18.38 27.92
N PHE A 207 4.81 17.41 27.41
CA PHE A 207 3.66 16.82 28.12
C PHE A 207 3.51 15.33 27.84
N GLU A 208 2.74 14.67 28.68
CA GLU A 208 2.20 13.34 28.45
C GLU A 208 0.69 13.33 28.75
N ILE A 209 -0.12 12.78 27.83
CA ILE A 209 -1.58 12.63 27.98
C ILE A 209 -1.96 11.19 27.69
N GLU A 210 -2.88 10.63 28.47
CA GLU A 210 -3.43 9.29 28.26
C GLU A 210 -4.91 9.34 27.90
N VAL A 211 -5.35 8.42 27.04
CA VAL A 211 -6.75 8.18 26.71
C VAL A 211 -7.03 6.70 26.87
N THR A 212 -8.11 6.33 27.56
CA THR A 212 -8.44 4.93 27.81
C THR A 212 -9.83 4.58 27.33
N PHE A 213 -9.96 3.43 26.69
CA PHE A 213 -11.21 2.79 26.37
C PHE A 213 -11.38 1.54 27.23
N GLU A 214 -12.53 1.45 27.87
CA GLU A 214 -12.89 0.41 28.81
C GLU A 214 -14.22 -0.24 28.39
N SER A 215 -14.18 -1.52 28.02
CA SER A 215 -15.37 -2.26 27.56
C SER A 215 -16.25 -2.66 28.74
N GLY A 216 -17.54 -2.33 28.73
CA GLY A 216 -18.47 -2.65 29.82
C GLY A 216 -18.64 -4.15 30.10
N SER A 217 -18.30 -5.03 29.16
CA SER A 217 -18.37 -6.48 29.37
C SER A 217 -17.15 -7.06 30.10
N PHE A 218 -16.06 -6.30 30.24
CA PHE A 218 -14.86 -6.74 30.95
C PHE A 218 -14.94 -6.36 32.45
N VAL A 219 -15.81 -7.07 33.18
CA VAL A 219 -16.16 -6.75 34.58
C VAL A 219 -15.07 -7.11 35.60
N ASP A 220 -14.25 -8.10 35.30
CA ASP A 220 -13.21 -8.68 36.15
C ASP A 220 -11.80 -8.14 35.82
N ARG A 221 -11.72 -6.98 35.17
CA ARG A 221 -10.44 -6.36 34.82
C ARG A 221 -9.58 -6.12 36.08
N PRO A 222 -8.27 -6.42 36.05
CA PRO A 222 -7.44 -6.34 37.26
C PRO A 222 -7.08 -4.90 37.66
N ASN A 223 -6.98 -3.99 36.68
CA ASN A 223 -6.64 -2.57 36.87
C ASN A 223 -6.87 -1.78 35.57
N SER A 224 -6.94 -0.46 35.64
CA SER A 224 -6.94 0.40 34.44
C SER A 224 -5.55 0.49 33.81
N LEU A 225 -5.51 0.51 32.48
CA LEU A 225 -4.30 0.62 31.65
C LEU A 225 -3.81 2.09 31.56
N VAL A 226 -3.40 2.67 32.69
CA VAL A 226 -2.87 4.05 32.76
C VAL A 226 -1.58 4.11 33.59
N GLY A 227 -0.80 5.17 33.41
CA GLY A 227 0.38 5.46 34.22
C GLY A 227 1.35 4.28 34.33
N PRO A 228 1.73 3.84 35.55
CA PRO A 228 2.65 2.71 35.72
C PRO A 228 2.18 1.39 35.10
N ASN A 229 0.87 1.10 35.13
CA ASN A 229 0.32 -0.14 34.55
C ASN A 229 0.48 -0.16 33.03
N PHE A 230 0.23 0.98 32.37
CA PHE A 230 0.49 1.15 30.94
C PHE A 230 1.97 0.93 30.64
N SER A 231 2.87 1.60 31.38
CA SER A 231 4.32 1.51 31.15
C SER A 231 4.84 0.07 31.30
N ALA A 232 4.36 -0.67 32.31
CA ALA A 232 4.75 -2.06 32.52
C ALA A 232 4.27 -2.98 31.38
N VAL A 233 3.02 -2.82 30.93
CA VAL A 233 2.46 -3.59 29.82
C VAL A 233 3.19 -3.27 28.50
N LEU A 234 3.43 -1.99 28.22
CA LEU A 234 4.18 -1.54 27.04
C LEU A 234 5.59 -2.13 27.01
N ALA A 235 6.33 -2.06 28.13
CA ALA A 235 7.68 -2.62 28.23
C ALA A 235 7.71 -4.13 27.96
N ARG A 236 6.74 -4.88 28.51
CA ARG A 236 6.60 -6.31 28.25
C ARG A 236 6.36 -6.60 26.76
N HIS A 237 5.46 -5.86 26.11
CA HIS A 237 5.18 -6.06 24.68
C HIS A 237 6.36 -5.67 23.79
N LYS A 238 7.09 -4.61 24.15
CA LYS A 238 8.32 -4.23 23.47
C LYS A 238 9.36 -5.36 23.50
N SER A 239 9.65 -5.92 24.67
CA SER A 239 10.59 -7.03 24.78
C SER A 239 10.12 -8.28 24.04
N ALA A 240 8.82 -8.60 24.09
CA ALA A 240 8.25 -9.71 23.33
C ALA A 240 8.36 -9.51 21.81
N PHE A 241 8.15 -8.28 21.32
CA PHE A 241 8.31 -7.92 19.92
C PHE A 241 9.76 -8.09 19.46
N GLU A 242 10.72 -7.56 20.22
CA GLU A 242 12.16 -7.68 19.90
C GLU A 242 12.59 -9.15 19.83
N ALA A 243 12.15 -9.97 20.80
CA ALA A 243 12.42 -11.41 20.80
C ALA A 243 11.79 -12.13 19.60
N LYS A 244 10.50 -11.87 19.32
CA LYS A 244 9.81 -12.45 18.16
C LYS A 244 10.46 -12.02 16.85
N PHE A 245 10.88 -10.76 16.73
CA PHE A 245 11.51 -10.23 15.52
C PHE A 245 12.84 -10.93 15.24
N GLU A 246 13.71 -11.08 16.24
CA GLU A 246 14.97 -11.81 16.05
C GLU A 246 14.73 -13.30 15.78
N GLN A 247 13.74 -13.92 16.44
CA GLN A 247 13.35 -15.31 16.12
C GLN A 247 12.86 -15.46 14.68
N THR A 248 12.15 -14.46 14.15
CA THR A 248 11.52 -14.52 12.83
C THR A 248 12.52 -14.25 11.71
N PHE A 249 13.37 -13.23 11.84
CA PHE A 249 14.24 -12.76 10.74
C PHE A 249 15.74 -13.01 10.97
N SER A 250 16.14 -13.21 12.24
CA SER A 250 17.50 -13.53 12.67
C SER A 250 18.57 -12.57 12.15
N LEU A 251 18.24 -11.28 12.08
CA LEU A 251 19.10 -10.27 11.45
C LEU A 251 20.38 -10.02 12.27
N SER A 252 20.29 -10.00 13.59
CA SER A 252 21.47 -9.79 14.44
C SER A 252 22.48 -10.93 14.26
N SER A 253 21.98 -12.18 14.24
CA SER A 253 22.82 -13.36 13.97
C SER A 253 23.46 -13.37 12.58
N LYS A 254 22.84 -12.69 11.60
CA LYS A 254 23.34 -12.53 10.22
C LYS A 254 24.30 -11.35 10.06
N GLY A 255 24.68 -10.69 11.16
CA GLY A 255 25.70 -9.64 11.18
C GLY A 255 25.17 -8.23 10.84
N PHE A 256 23.85 -8.01 10.82
CA PHE A 256 23.31 -6.66 10.65
C PHE A 256 23.52 -5.83 11.92
N SER A 257 23.88 -4.55 11.72
CA SER A 257 24.08 -3.62 12.84
C SER A 257 22.77 -3.31 13.58
N PRO A 258 22.81 -2.87 14.86
CA PRO A 258 21.61 -2.50 15.59
C PRO A 258 20.73 -1.47 14.88
N ALA A 259 21.32 -0.50 14.18
CA ALA A 259 20.58 0.51 13.42
C ALA A 259 19.85 -0.10 12.20
N GLN A 260 20.46 -1.08 11.52
CA GLN A 260 19.82 -1.82 10.43
C GLN A 260 18.70 -2.72 10.94
N VAL A 261 18.87 -3.34 12.12
CA VAL A 261 17.81 -4.12 12.79
C VAL A 261 16.63 -3.22 13.15
N GLN A 262 16.86 -2.04 13.72
CA GLN A 262 15.80 -1.05 14.02
C GLN A 262 15.10 -0.56 12.76
N PHE A 263 15.83 -0.33 11.67
CA PHE A 263 15.24 -0.03 10.37
C PHE A 263 14.29 -1.14 9.90
N ALA A 264 14.72 -2.40 9.99
CA ALA A 264 13.89 -3.53 9.57
C ALA A 264 12.67 -3.73 10.49
N GLN A 265 12.81 -3.52 11.80
CA GLN A 265 11.70 -3.49 12.76
C GLN A 265 10.67 -2.41 12.38
N SER A 266 11.13 -1.20 12.07
CA SER A 266 10.28 -0.09 11.60
C SER A 266 9.58 -0.43 10.28
N ALA A 267 10.27 -1.06 9.33
CA ALA A 267 9.67 -1.47 8.05
C ALA A 267 8.52 -2.49 8.24
N VAL A 268 8.73 -3.53 9.06
CA VAL A 268 7.66 -4.49 9.41
C VAL A 268 6.53 -3.81 10.15
N SER A 269 6.87 -2.95 11.11
CA SER A 269 5.88 -2.24 11.93
C SER A 269 5.00 -1.30 11.11
N ASN A 270 5.56 -0.64 10.09
CA ASN A 270 4.77 0.21 9.19
C ASN A 270 3.95 -0.59 8.18
N MET A 271 4.41 -1.76 7.71
CA MET A 271 3.59 -2.69 6.93
C MET A 271 2.34 -3.10 7.74
N ILE A 272 2.55 -3.61 8.95
CA ILE A 272 1.47 -4.09 9.82
C ILE A 272 0.59 -2.94 10.31
N GLY A 273 1.20 -1.85 10.77
CA GLY A 273 0.48 -0.65 11.23
C GLY A 273 -0.12 0.19 10.10
N GLY A 274 0.06 -0.21 8.84
CA GLY A 274 -0.65 0.31 7.67
C GLY A 274 -1.86 -0.52 7.28
N MET A 275 -2.05 -1.71 7.85
CA MET A 275 -3.22 -2.54 7.57
C MET A 275 -4.51 -1.84 8.04
N GLY A 276 -5.56 -1.95 7.23
CA GLY A 276 -6.86 -1.32 7.47
C GLY A 276 -8.00 -2.31 7.32
N TYR A 277 -9.13 -1.96 7.93
CA TYR A 277 -10.43 -2.60 7.71
C TYR A 277 -11.33 -1.60 7.00
N PHE A 278 -11.88 -2.01 5.87
CA PHE A 278 -12.74 -1.20 5.00
C PHE A 278 -14.07 -1.93 4.81
N TYR A 279 -15.16 -1.19 4.64
CA TYR A 279 -16.47 -1.78 4.39
C TYR A 279 -17.28 -0.91 3.43
N GLY A 280 -17.94 -1.54 2.46
CA GLY A 280 -18.85 -0.87 1.52
C GLY A 280 -18.75 -1.46 0.12
N HIS A 281 -19.08 -0.68 -0.89
CA HIS A 281 -19.20 -1.16 -2.28
C HIS A 281 -18.22 -0.48 -3.23
N SER A 282 -17.68 -1.26 -4.16
CA SER A 282 -17.00 -0.73 -5.35
C SER A 282 -18.02 -0.24 -6.39
N PHE A 283 -17.60 0.69 -7.27
CA PHE A 283 -18.39 1.05 -8.46
C PHE A 283 -17.85 0.33 -9.69
N VAL A 284 -18.72 -0.39 -10.38
CA VAL A 284 -18.33 -1.29 -11.47
C VAL A 284 -19.15 -1.01 -12.73
N GLN A 285 -18.48 -0.95 -13.88
CA GLN A 285 -19.12 -1.03 -15.19
C GLN A 285 -18.65 -2.30 -15.88
N SER A 286 -19.58 -3.23 -16.09
CA SER A 286 -19.31 -4.48 -16.81
C SER A 286 -19.78 -4.40 -18.26
N ARG A 287 -19.40 -5.38 -19.07
CA ARG A 287 -19.96 -5.56 -20.42
C ARG A 287 -21.48 -5.82 -20.46
N TYR A 288 -22.09 -6.17 -19.33
CA TYR A 288 -23.52 -6.47 -19.23
C TYR A 288 -24.37 -5.26 -18.78
N ASN A 289 -23.75 -4.14 -18.41
CA ASN A 289 -24.46 -2.94 -17.97
C ASN A 289 -23.87 -1.68 -18.61
N GLU A 290 -24.74 -0.88 -19.25
CA GLU A 290 -24.32 0.36 -19.90
C GLU A 290 -23.82 1.42 -18.92
N GLN A 291 -24.43 1.50 -17.73
CA GLN A 291 -24.11 2.50 -16.71
C GLN A 291 -23.39 1.87 -15.52
N PRO A 292 -22.47 2.58 -14.83
CA PRO A 292 -21.86 2.11 -13.59
C PRO A 292 -22.91 1.71 -12.54
N VAL A 293 -22.66 0.59 -11.85
CA VAL A 293 -23.51 0.08 -10.76
C VAL A 293 -22.69 -0.07 -9.48
N ALA A 294 -23.38 0.04 -8.34
CA ALA A 294 -22.80 -0.35 -7.06
C ALA A 294 -22.68 -1.88 -7.00
N TYR A 295 -21.47 -2.35 -6.70
CA TYR A 295 -21.20 -3.76 -6.44
C TYR A 295 -21.77 -4.17 -5.07
N PRO A 296 -21.96 -5.47 -4.78
CA PRO A 296 -22.34 -5.90 -3.43
C PRO A 296 -21.38 -5.34 -2.38
N GLU A 297 -21.95 -4.89 -1.26
CA GLU A 297 -21.15 -4.42 -0.14
C GLU A 297 -20.41 -5.57 0.53
N GLY A 298 -19.18 -5.30 0.96
CA GLY A 298 -18.36 -6.31 1.63
C GLY A 298 -17.23 -5.70 2.46
N PRO A 299 -16.73 -6.46 3.44
CA PRO A 299 -15.57 -6.07 4.22
C PRO A 299 -14.26 -6.41 3.52
N LEU A 300 -13.24 -5.60 3.76
CA LEU A 300 -11.86 -5.88 3.36
C LEU A 300 -10.91 -5.56 4.50
N TYR A 301 -10.24 -6.59 5.01
CA TYR A 301 -9.08 -6.44 5.89
C TYR A 301 -7.82 -6.67 5.06
N THR A 302 -6.97 -5.65 4.93
CA THR A 302 -5.86 -5.68 3.96
C THR A 302 -4.72 -4.75 4.37
N ALA A 303 -3.51 -5.02 3.89
CA ALA A 303 -2.46 -4.02 3.87
C ALA A 303 -2.73 -2.95 2.80
N VAL A 304 -2.07 -1.80 2.92
CA VAL A 304 -2.18 -0.69 1.96
C VAL A 304 -0.78 -0.30 1.46
N PRO A 305 -0.60 0.08 0.18
CA PRO A 305 0.73 0.41 -0.34
C PRO A 305 1.38 1.60 0.38
N SER A 306 0.57 2.63 0.68
CA SER A 306 1.00 3.83 1.38
C SER A 306 -0.13 4.49 2.15
N ARG A 307 0.11 4.76 3.44
CA ARG A 307 -0.86 5.46 4.32
C ARG A 307 -1.22 6.87 3.83
N SER A 308 -0.34 7.51 3.05
CA SER A 308 -0.53 8.92 2.67
C SER A 308 -1.23 9.17 1.35
N PHE A 309 -1.12 8.22 0.42
CA PHE A 309 -1.58 8.41 -0.96
C PHE A 309 -2.47 7.27 -1.43
N PHE A 310 -2.22 6.05 -0.94
CA PHE A 310 -2.93 4.83 -1.29
C PHE A 310 -3.52 4.13 -0.06
N PRO A 311 -4.34 4.77 0.80
CA PRO A 311 -4.86 4.16 2.02
C PRO A 311 -6.05 3.22 1.71
N ARG A 312 -5.85 2.24 0.83
CA ARG A 312 -6.86 1.30 0.32
C ARG A 312 -6.22 0.05 -0.28
N GLY A 313 -7.02 -0.98 -0.52
CA GLY A 313 -6.54 -2.25 -1.05
C GLY A 313 -6.21 -2.19 -2.55
N PHE A 314 -5.05 -2.72 -2.94
CA PHE A 314 -4.65 -2.96 -4.33
C PHE A 314 -4.30 -4.43 -4.53
N LEU A 315 -4.96 -5.09 -5.48
CA LEU A 315 -4.96 -6.56 -5.60
C LEU A 315 -3.55 -7.13 -5.83
N TRP A 316 -2.79 -6.54 -6.76
CA TRP A 316 -1.45 -7.06 -7.07
C TRP A 316 -0.39 -6.65 -6.03
N ASP A 317 -0.54 -5.50 -5.37
CA ASP A 317 0.33 -5.12 -4.25
C ASP A 317 0.20 -6.13 -3.09
N GLU A 318 -1.02 -6.61 -2.84
CA GLU A 318 -1.30 -7.43 -1.68
C GLU A 318 -0.53 -8.75 -1.66
N GLY A 319 -0.34 -9.41 -2.80
CA GLY A 319 0.50 -10.61 -2.84
C GLY A 319 1.93 -10.35 -2.37
N PHE A 320 2.50 -9.18 -2.68
CA PHE A 320 3.81 -8.77 -2.19
C PHE A 320 3.77 -8.42 -0.69
N HIS A 321 2.71 -7.75 -0.22
CA HIS A 321 2.52 -7.48 1.21
C HIS A 321 2.51 -8.79 2.02
N GLN A 322 1.74 -9.77 1.54
CA GLN A 322 1.53 -11.04 2.22
C GLN A 322 2.76 -11.95 2.26
N LEU A 323 3.77 -11.72 1.40
CA LEU A 323 5.07 -12.41 1.54
C LEU A 323 5.79 -12.05 2.84
N LEU A 324 5.65 -10.80 3.31
CA LEU A 324 6.22 -10.31 4.56
C LEU A 324 5.28 -10.55 5.74
N VAL A 325 3.99 -10.21 5.60
CA VAL A 325 3.00 -10.38 6.68
C VAL A 325 2.91 -11.84 7.10
N SER A 326 2.87 -12.78 6.16
CA SER A 326 2.77 -14.22 6.48
C SER A 326 3.98 -14.77 7.25
N LYS A 327 5.15 -14.11 7.16
CA LYS A 327 6.31 -14.43 7.98
C LYS A 327 6.20 -13.90 9.40
N TRP A 328 5.57 -12.76 9.60
CA TRP A 328 5.32 -12.21 10.93
C TRP A 328 4.13 -12.87 11.63
N ASP A 329 3.02 -13.03 10.92
CA ASP A 329 1.81 -13.69 11.40
C ASP A 329 1.02 -14.33 10.23
N GLN A 330 1.11 -15.65 10.15
CA GLN A 330 0.43 -16.43 9.12
C GLN A 330 -1.10 -16.39 9.26
N ALA A 331 -1.64 -16.26 10.48
CA ALA A 331 -3.09 -16.23 10.69
C ALA A 331 -3.71 -14.97 10.07
N THR A 332 -3.12 -13.80 10.36
CA THR A 332 -3.48 -12.54 9.70
C THR A 332 -3.42 -12.65 8.18
N SER A 333 -2.38 -13.28 7.62
CA SER A 333 -2.27 -13.43 6.17
C SER A 333 -3.39 -14.29 5.56
N LYS A 334 -3.82 -15.36 6.25
CA LYS A 334 -4.95 -16.20 5.82
C LYS A 334 -6.27 -15.42 5.81
N GLU A 335 -6.51 -14.59 6.83
CA GLU A 335 -7.70 -13.73 6.89
C GLU A 335 -7.71 -12.71 5.74
N VAL A 336 -6.58 -12.07 5.46
CA VAL A 336 -6.48 -11.11 4.35
C VAL A 336 -6.78 -11.79 3.01
N ILE A 337 -6.16 -12.94 2.73
CA ILE A 337 -6.41 -13.68 1.47
C ILE A 337 -7.89 -14.06 1.35
N ALA A 338 -8.52 -14.52 2.44
CA ALA A 338 -9.94 -14.84 2.45
C ALA A 338 -10.82 -13.63 2.12
N HIS A 339 -10.58 -12.48 2.79
CA HIS A 339 -11.31 -11.23 2.52
C HIS A 339 -11.19 -10.79 1.04
N TRP A 340 -10.01 -10.88 0.44
CA TRP A 340 -9.84 -10.54 -0.98
C TRP A 340 -10.64 -11.45 -1.91
N LEU A 341 -10.69 -12.77 -1.63
CA LEU A 341 -11.48 -13.71 -2.44
C LEU A 341 -12.99 -13.60 -2.18
N ASP A 342 -13.41 -13.05 -1.04
CA ASP A 342 -14.81 -12.79 -0.73
C ASP A 342 -15.39 -11.62 -1.55
N LEU A 343 -14.54 -10.72 -2.06
CA LEU A 343 -14.93 -9.60 -2.94
C LEU A 343 -15.10 -9.99 -4.42
N MET A 344 -15.01 -11.28 -4.74
CA MET A 344 -15.13 -11.82 -6.08
C MET A 344 -16.60 -11.88 -6.54
N ASN A 345 -16.90 -11.51 -7.80
CA ASN A 345 -18.23 -11.83 -8.37
C ASN A 345 -18.34 -13.30 -8.77
N ILE A 346 -19.57 -13.65 -9.19
CA ILE A 346 -19.92 -14.93 -9.78
C ILE A 346 -19.09 -15.34 -11.01
N GLU A 347 -18.47 -14.39 -11.73
CA GLU A 347 -17.60 -14.69 -12.88
C GLU A 347 -16.18 -15.08 -12.46
N GLY A 348 -15.78 -14.80 -11.22
CA GLY A 348 -14.41 -14.97 -10.75
C GLY A 348 -13.56 -13.70 -10.78
N TRP A 349 -14.11 -12.53 -11.13
CA TRP A 349 -13.37 -11.28 -11.17
C TRP A 349 -13.33 -10.59 -9.79
N ILE A 350 -12.18 -10.00 -9.47
CA ILE A 350 -11.97 -9.17 -8.27
C ILE A 350 -11.51 -7.78 -8.74
N PRO A 351 -12.15 -6.68 -8.29
CA PRO A 351 -11.68 -5.33 -8.60
C PRO A 351 -10.21 -5.11 -8.17
N ARG A 352 -9.39 -4.55 -9.07
CA ARG A 352 -7.95 -4.34 -8.83
C ARG A 352 -7.66 -3.32 -7.72
N GLU A 353 -8.55 -2.36 -7.53
CA GLU A 353 -8.45 -1.27 -6.55
C GLU A 353 -9.76 -1.18 -5.79
N GLN A 354 -9.70 -1.39 -4.47
CA GLN A 354 -10.86 -1.55 -3.60
C GLN A 354 -11.17 -0.22 -2.90
N ILE A 355 -12.17 0.50 -3.41
CA ILE A 355 -12.55 1.84 -2.95
C ILE A 355 -13.96 1.74 -2.34
N LEU A 356 -14.03 1.25 -1.10
CA LEU A 356 -15.27 0.69 -0.55
C LEU A 356 -16.17 1.71 0.15
N ASP A 357 -15.62 2.75 0.78
CA ASP A 357 -16.39 3.72 1.55
C ASP A 357 -16.18 5.17 1.09
N SER A 358 -16.84 6.10 1.77
CA SER A 358 -16.71 7.53 1.49
C SER A 358 -15.33 8.09 1.85
N GLU A 359 -14.63 7.51 2.84
CA GLU A 359 -13.28 7.94 3.24
C GLU A 359 -12.26 7.59 2.16
N ALA A 360 -12.25 6.34 1.70
CA ALA A 360 -11.44 5.86 0.59
C ALA A 360 -11.72 6.66 -0.69
N ARG A 361 -13.01 6.87 -1.03
CA ARG A 361 -13.41 7.67 -2.22
C ARG A 361 -12.90 9.11 -2.16
N SER A 362 -12.83 9.72 -0.98
CA SER A 362 -12.32 11.09 -0.82
C SER A 362 -10.85 11.26 -1.21
N LYS A 363 -10.09 10.15 -1.32
CA LYS A 363 -8.68 10.12 -1.67
C LYS A 363 -8.42 9.72 -3.13
N VAL A 364 -9.47 9.56 -3.95
CA VAL A 364 -9.35 9.08 -5.32
C VAL A 364 -10.03 10.05 -6.29
N PRO A 365 -9.32 10.54 -7.33
CA PRO A 365 -9.95 11.27 -8.42
C PRO A 365 -11.07 10.44 -9.08
N LEU A 366 -12.18 11.09 -9.47
CA LEU A 366 -13.40 10.41 -9.92
C LEU A 366 -13.18 9.47 -11.10
N GLU A 367 -12.24 9.80 -11.99
CA GLU A 367 -11.88 9.00 -13.16
C GLU A 367 -11.29 7.62 -12.82
N PHE A 368 -10.74 7.42 -11.62
CA PHE A 368 -10.15 6.16 -11.17
C PHE A 368 -11.07 5.33 -10.25
N VAL A 369 -12.21 5.89 -9.85
CA VAL A 369 -13.16 5.18 -8.97
C VAL A 369 -13.80 4.00 -9.71
N LEU A 370 -14.12 4.19 -11.00
CA LEU A 370 -14.82 3.18 -11.79
C LEU A 370 -13.92 1.97 -12.12
N GLN A 371 -14.34 0.80 -11.68
CA GLN A 371 -13.69 -0.47 -12.01
C GLN A 371 -14.38 -1.15 -13.20
N ARG A 372 -13.62 -1.86 -14.04
CA ARG A 372 -14.14 -2.60 -15.21
C ARG A 372 -13.89 -4.08 -15.06
N ASN A 373 -14.91 -4.93 -15.26
CA ASN A 373 -14.78 -6.37 -15.01
C ASN A 373 -13.94 -7.13 -16.03
N GLU A 374 -13.54 -6.52 -17.14
CA GLU A 374 -12.60 -7.10 -18.09
C GLU A 374 -11.14 -6.85 -17.69
N ASN A 375 -10.92 -5.86 -16.80
CA ASN A 375 -9.60 -5.44 -16.36
C ASN A 375 -9.08 -6.36 -15.26
N ALA A 376 -8.07 -7.15 -15.60
CA ALA A 376 -7.34 -8.00 -14.67
C ALA A 376 -6.27 -7.24 -13.88
N ASN A 377 -5.57 -7.96 -13.00
CA ASN A 377 -4.31 -7.52 -12.37
C ASN A 377 -3.32 -8.70 -12.26
N PRO A 378 -2.01 -8.54 -12.03
CA PRO A 378 -1.16 -9.68 -11.72
C PRO A 378 -1.71 -10.46 -10.52
N PRO A 379 -1.89 -11.79 -10.61
CA PRO A 379 -2.50 -12.59 -9.55
C PRO A 379 -1.46 -12.93 -8.45
N THR A 380 -0.85 -11.90 -7.88
CA THR A 380 0.28 -12.02 -6.94
C THR A 380 -0.08 -12.71 -5.63
N LEU A 381 -1.38 -12.83 -5.27
CA LEU A 381 -1.80 -13.67 -4.16
C LEU A 381 -1.31 -15.13 -4.30
N PHE A 382 -1.08 -15.61 -5.52
CA PHE A 382 -0.43 -16.91 -5.73
C PHE A 382 1.02 -16.97 -5.24
N LEU A 383 1.76 -15.85 -5.15
CA LEU A 383 3.07 -15.82 -4.49
C LEU A 383 2.96 -16.13 -3.00
N ALA A 384 2.00 -15.51 -2.32
CA ALA A 384 1.75 -15.74 -0.91
C ALA A 384 1.23 -17.16 -0.65
N LEU A 385 0.35 -17.66 -1.51
CA LEU A 385 -0.15 -19.04 -1.46
C LEU A 385 0.95 -20.07 -1.72
N GLN A 386 1.83 -19.88 -2.70
CA GLN A 386 2.97 -20.76 -2.95
C GLN A 386 3.81 -20.94 -1.68
N LYS A 387 4.12 -19.83 -1.00
CA LYS A 387 4.88 -19.83 0.25
C LYS A 387 4.13 -20.51 1.41
N LEU A 388 2.82 -20.29 1.50
CA LEU A 388 1.96 -20.95 2.48
C LEU A 388 1.95 -22.48 2.29
N LEU A 389 1.75 -22.94 1.05
CA LEU A 389 1.68 -24.36 0.70
C LEU A 389 3.02 -25.07 0.88
N ALA A 390 4.13 -24.43 0.51
CA ALA A 390 5.48 -24.98 0.71
C ALA A 390 5.76 -25.33 2.20
N GLY A 391 5.17 -24.59 3.15
CA GLY A 391 5.28 -24.90 4.58
C GLY A 391 4.55 -26.16 5.03
N LEU A 392 3.57 -26.62 4.23
CA LEU A 392 2.69 -27.76 4.50
C LEU A 392 3.15 -29.04 3.80
N GLU A 393 4.02 -28.96 2.80
CA GLU A 393 4.52 -30.13 2.07
C GLU A 393 5.27 -31.11 2.97
N GLY A 394 5.10 -32.41 2.68
CA GLY A 394 5.77 -33.50 3.40
C GLY A 394 5.28 -33.73 4.84
N LYS A 395 4.23 -33.03 5.27
CA LYS A 395 3.65 -33.14 6.62
C LYS A 395 2.19 -33.58 6.54
N PRO A 396 1.66 -34.31 7.54
CA PRO A 396 0.22 -34.50 7.68
C PRO A 396 -0.48 -33.15 7.80
N LEU A 397 -1.50 -32.92 6.97
CA LEU A 397 -2.23 -31.66 6.95
C LEU A 397 -3.03 -31.52 8.25
N ALA A 398 -2.76 -30.46 9.02
CA ALA A 398 -3.54 -30.19 10.22
C ALA A 398 -4.99 -29.85 9.83
N SER A 399 -5.97 -30.28 10.63
CA SER A 399 -7.40 -30.11 10.31
C SER A 399 -7.81 -28.66 10.03
N LYS A 400 -7.11 -27.70 10.65
CA LYS A 400 -7.35 -26.26 10.47
C LYS A 400 -6.89 -25.78 9.09
N ASP A 401 -5.72 -26.24 8.65
CA ASP A 401 -5.14 -25.90 7.36
C ASP A 401 -5.91 -26.59 6.24
N GLU A 402 -6.29 -27.85 6.43
CA GLU A 402 -7.18 -28.56 5.51
C GLU A 402 -8.51 -27.82 5.34
N LEU A 403 -9.18 -27.47 6.44
CA LEU A 403 -10.45 -26.74 6.40
C LEU A 403 -10.30 -25.40 5.67
N TYR A 404 -9.23 -24.66 5.95
CA TYR A 404 -8.95 -23.39 5.28
C TYR A 404 -8.77 -23.58 3.77
N LEU A 405 -7.91 -24.51 3.36
CA LEU A 405 -7.64 -24.78 1.94
C LEU A 405 -8.88 -25.30 1.20
N ARG A 406 -9.70 -26.17 1.83
CA ARG A 406 -10.96 -26.67 1.26
C ARG A 406 -11.98 -25.55 1.03
N LYS A 407 -12.04 -24.56 1.92
CA LYS A 407 -12.89 -23.37 1.73
C LYS A 407 -12.36 -22.44 0.64
N LEU A 408 -11.05 -22.35 0.50
CA LEU A 408 -10.38 -21.44 -0.45
C LEU A 408 -10.43 -21.96 -1.89
N LEU A 409 -10.26 -23.27 -2.08
CA LEU A 409 -10.08 -23.90 -3.39
C LEU A 409 -11.19 -23.56 -4.40
N PRO A 410 -12.51 -23.59 -4.07
CA PRO A 410 -13.55 -23.26 -5.05
C PRO A 410 -13.46 -21.81 -5.55
N ARG A 411 -13.15 -20.86 -4.67
CA ARG A 411 -12.96 -19.45 -5.04
C ARG A 411 -11.72 -19.29 -5.93
N LEU A 412 -10.60 -19.92 -5.54
CA LEU A 412 -9.37 -19.88 -6.34
C LEU A 412 -9.53 -20.53 -7.71
N LYS A 413 -10.28 -21.64 -7.80
CA LYS A 413 -10.63 -22.26 -9.09
C LYS A 413 -11.40 -21.28 -9.96
N THR A 414 -12.42 -20.62 -9.41
CA THR A 414 -13.21 -19.62 -10.14
C THR A 414 -12.34 -18.46 -10.63
N TRP A 415 -11.44 -17.94 -9.78
CA TRP A 415 -10.49 -16.89 -10.15
C TRP A 415 -9.50 -17.33 -11.24
N TYR A 416 -8.95 -18.53 -11.10
CA TYR A 416 -8.03 -19.13 -12.07
C TYR A 416 -8.70 -19.33 -13.43
N ASP A 417 -9.92 -19.87 -13.44
CA ASP A 417 -10.71 -20.08 -14.66
C ASP A 417 -11.06 -18.75 -15.32
N TRP A 418 -11.34 -17.70 -14.53
CA TRP A 418 -11.58 -16.35 -15.04
C TRP A 418 -10.36 -15.80 -15.80
N TYR A 419 -9.13 -15.96 -15.32
CA TYR A 419 -7.94 -15.56 -16.09
C TYR A 419 -7.80 -16.34 -17.40
N ASN A 420 -7.96 -17.65 -17.33
CA ASN A 420 -7.78 -18.53 -18.49
C ASN A 420 -8.81 -18.27 -19.59
N THR A 421 -10.00 -17.81 -19.23
CA THR A 421 -11.08 -17.52 -20.18
C THR A 421 -11.10 -16.07 -20.67
N THR A 422 -10.87 -15.10 -19.79
CA THR A 422 -11.02 -13.68 -20.14
C THR A 422 -9.75 -13.04 -20.69
N GLN A 423 -8.58 -13.53 -20.28
CA GLN A 423 -7.28 -12.96 -20.65
C GLN A 423 -6.54 -13.81 -21.70
N GLU A 424 -7.23 -14.76 -22.34
CA GLU A 424 -6.69 -15.61 -23.40
C GLU A 424 -6.08 -14.78 -24.54
N GLY A 425 -4.94 -15.22 -25.07
CA GLY A 425 -4.27 -14.63 -26.23
C GLY A 425 -4.74 -15.25 -27.54
N PRO A 426 -4.25 -14.75 -28.69
CA PRO A 426 -4.68 -15.20 -30.01
C PRO A 426 -4.19 -16.62 -30.39
N LEU A 427 -3.22 -17.17 -29.65
CA LEU A 427 -2.68 -18.52 -29.86
C LEU A 427 -2.81 -19.35 -28.58
N ALA A 428 -2.85 -20.68 -28.73
CA ALA A 428 -2.85 -21.59 -27.59
C ALA A 428 -1.69 -21.30 -26.62
N TYR A 429 -1.98 -21.30 -25.31
CA TYR A 429 -1.00 -21.04 -24.24
C TYR A 429 -0.35 -19.65 -24.31
N THR A 430 -1.04 -18.68 -24.89
CA THR A 430 -0.66 -17.26 -24.86
C THR A 430 -1.75 -16.47 -24.15
N PHE A 431 -1.37 -15.32 -23.62
CA PHE A 431 -2.28 -14.45 -22.86
C PHE A 431 -2.10 -13.00 -23.29
N ARG A 432 -3.14 -12.19 -23.06
CA ARG A 432 -3.14 -10.75 -23.36
C ARG A 432 -3.98 -9.98 -22.35
N TRP A 433 -3.33 -9.12 -21.58
CA TRP A 433 -3.98 -8.05 -20.82
C TRP A 433 -5.07 -7.31 -21.61
N ARG A 434 -6.28 -7.25 -21.05
CA ARG A 434 -7.36 -6.38 -21.53
C ARG A 434 -7.24 -4.97 -20.94
N GLY A 435 -8.03 -4.02 -21.47
CA GLY A 435 -8.11 -2.66 -20.94
C GLY A 435 -6.95 -1.72 -21.31
N ARG A 436 -6.16 -2.06 -22.34
CA ARG A 436 -5.20 -1.10 -22.93
C ARG A 436 -5.96 -0.01 -23.68
N ASP A 437 -5.43 1.20 -23.64
CA ASP A 437 -6.03 2.36 -24.32
C ASP A 437 -5.89 2.23 -25.84
N GLU A 438 -7.01 2.27 -26.56
CA GLU A 438 -7.04 2.20 -28.02
C GLU A 438 -6.82 3.57 -28.67
N ASP A 439 -7.06 4.68 -27.95
CA ASP A 439 -6.76 6.03 -28.46
C ASP A 439 -5.28 6.33 -28.30
N THR A 440 -4.54 5.97 -29.34
CA THR A 440 -3.10 6.16 -29.35
C THR A 440 -2.66 7.61 -29.56
N ASN A 441 -3.54 8.58 -29.83
CA ASN A 441 -3.11 9.92 -30.25
C ASN A 441 -2.55 10.77 -29.10
N MET A 442 -2.97 10.51 -27.86
CA MET A 442 -2.57 11.29 -26.69
C MET A 442 -1.30 10.78 -26.00
N TYR A 443 -0.95 9.51 -26.23
CA TYR A 443 0.12 8.82 -25.49
C TYR A 443 1.27 8.42 -26.40
N LEU A 444 2.52 8.67 -26.00
CA LEU A 444 3.69 8.16 -26.71
C LEU A 444 3.60 6.64 -26.93
N ASN A 445 3.20 5.92 -25.88
CA ASN A 445 2.84 4.50 -25.90
C ASN A 445 1.60 4.27 -25.01
N PRO A 446 0.52 3.63 -25.51
CA PRO A 446 -0.68 3.39 -24.70
C PRO A 446 -0.39 2.57 -23.44
N LYS A 447 -0.97 2.99 -22.31
CA LYS A 447 -0.75 2.37 -20.99
C LYS A 447 -1.34 0.95 -20.92
N THR A 448 -0.86 0.18 -19.95
CA THR A 448 -1.39 -1.14 -19.59
C THR A 448 -1.59 -1.21 -18.07
N LEU A 449 -2.52 -0.40 -17.55
CA LEU A 449 -2.80 -0.30 -16.10
C LEU A 449 -3.12 -1.66 -15.45
N THR A 450 -3.71 -2.57 -16.23
CA THR A 450 -4.06 -3.93 -15.82
C THR A 450 -2.84 -4.78 -15.50
N SER A 451 -1.66 -4.51 -16.06
CA SER A 451 -0.47 -5.32 -15.73
C SER A 451 0.24 -4.88 -14.46
N GLY A 452 -0.16 -3.77 -13.82
CA GLY A 452 0.57 -3.15 -12.70
C GLY A 452 1.87 -2.44 -13.09
N LEU A 453 2.23 -2.44 -14.39
CA LEU A 453 3.39 -1.76 -14.95
C LEU A 453 2.93 -0.70 -15.96
N ASP A 454 2.22 0.30 -15.44
CA ASP A 454 1.32 1.21 -16.16
C ASP A 454 1.84 1.75 -17.50
N ASP A 455 3.02 2.38 -17.51
CA ASP A 455 3.62 3.00 -18.68
C ASP A 455 4.78 2.18 -19.28
N TYR A 456 4.98 0.95 -18.84
CA TYR A 456 6.01 0.08 -19.42
C TYR A 456 5.73 -0.12 -20.91
N PRO A 457 6.71 0.10 -21.82
CA PRO A 457 6.44 0.08 -23.24
C PRO A 457 5.99 -1.28 -23.77
N ARG A 458 4.82 -1.31 -24.41
CA ARG A 458 4.30 -2.49 -25.15
C ARG A 458 4.11 -2.17 -26.63
N ALA A 459 3.37 -3.01 -27.36
CA ALA A 459 3.02 -2.78 -28.75
C ALA A 459 2.45 -1.37 -28.92
N SER A 460 2.93 -0.65 -29.94
CA SER A 460 2.65 0.79 -30.05
C SER A 460 1.27 1.06 -30.62
N HIS A 461 0.66 0.07 -31.27
CA HIS A 461 -0.71 0.10 -31.75
C HIS A 461 -1.41 -1.14 -31.17
N PRO A 462 -2.17 -0.99 -30.08
CA PRO A 462 -2.83 -2.12 -29.45
C PRO A 462 -3.73 -2.87 -30.42
N SER A 463 -3.75 -4.20 -30.31
CA SER A 463 -4.61 -5.06 -31.14
C SER A 463 -4.90 -6.40 -30.47
N SER A 464 -5.84 -7.15 -31.04
CA SER A 464 -6.14 -8.52 -30.59
C SER A 464 -4.97 -9.50 -30.79
N ASP A 465 -3.97 -9.15 -31.61
CA ASP A 465 -2.80 -10.00 -31.92
C ASP A 465 -1.71 -9.96 -30.84
N GLU A 466 -1.88 -9.13 -29.81
CA GLU A 466 -0.86 -8.99 -28.78
C GLU A 466 -0.69 -10.26 -27.95
N ARG A 467 0.54 -10.51 -27.52
CA ARG A 467 0.90 -11.59 -26.61
C ARG A 467 1.81 -11.03 -25.52
N HIS A 468 1.40 -11.17 -24.27
CA HIS A 468 2.06 -10.58 -23.10
C HIS A 468 2.79 -11.65 -22.29
N VAL A 469 4.13 -11.59 -22.30
CA VAL A 469 4.99 -12.64 -21.71
C VAL A 469 4.89 -12.69 -20.18
N ASP A 470 4.70 -11.54 -19.55
CA ASP A 470 4.53 -11.41 -18.10
C ASP A 470 3.26 -12.14 -17.63
N LEU A 471 2.13 -11.93 -18.29
CA LEU A 471 0.88 -12.62 -17.95
C LEU A 471 0.98 -14.14 -18.15
N ARG A 472 1.64 -14.58 -19.22
CA ARG A 472 1.92 -16.02 -19.42
C ARG A 472 2.69 -16.60 -18.23
N CYS A 473 3.71 -15.90 -17.72
CA CYS A 473 4.51 -16.37 -16.59
C CYS A 473 3.71 -16.36 -15.28
N TRP A 474 2.82 -15.38 -15.07
CA TRP A 474 1.90 -15.41 -13.92
C TRP A 474 1.00 -16.65 -13.93
N MET A 475 0.55 -17.08 -15.10
CA MET A 475 -0.29 -18.27 -15.23
C MET A 475 0.48 -19.59 -15.06
N VAL A 476 1.82 -19.60 -15.23
CA VAL A 476 2.67 -20.72 -14.79
C VAL A 476 2.57 -20.87 -13.27
N LEU A 477 2.84 -19.79 -12.54
CA LEU A 477 2.79 -19.76 -11.07
C LEU A 477 1.40 -20.16 -10.55
N ALA A 478 0.33 -19.58 -11.11
CA ALA A 478 -1.03 -19.89 -10.71
C ALA A 478 -1.35 -21.39 -10.91
N SER A 479 -0.95 -21.96 -12.05
CA SER A 479 -1.18 -23.37 -12.37
C SER A 479 -0.40 -24.31 -11.43
N GLU A 480 0.84 -23.95 -11.09
CA GLU A 480 1.65 -24.69 -10.12
C GLU A 480 0.97 -24.73 -8.74
N VAL A 481 0.57 -23.56 -8.23
CA VAL A 481 -0.06 -23.42 -6.90
C VAL A 481 -1.41 -24.14 -6.83
N MET A 482 -2.25 -24.01 -7.87
CA MET A 482 -3.51 -24.74 -7.96
C MET A 482 -3.28 -26.25 -7.97
N GLY A 483 -2.31 -26.73 -8.76
CA GLY A 483 -1.96 -28.15 -8.80
C GLY A 483 -1.42 -28.68 -7.47
N GLN A 484 -0.61 -27.89 -6.76
CA GLN A 484 -0.09 -28.23 -5.43
C GLN A 484 -1.21 -28.30 -4.40
N MET A 485 -2.08 -27.30 -4.36
CA MET A 485 -3.23 -27.25 -3.44
C MET A 485 -4.17 -28.44 -3.66
N ALA A 486 -4.50 -28.75 -4.92
CA ALA A 486 -5.36 -29.88 -5.26
C ALA A 486 -4.75 -31.21 -4.79
N ARG A 487 -3.43 -31.43 -4.99
CA ARG A 487 -2.74 -32.62 -4.48
C ARG A 487 -2.80 -32.74 -2.95
N LEU A 488 -2.55 -31.64 -2.23
CA LEU A 488 -2.59 -31.63 -0.77
C LEU A 488 -3.98 -31.99 -0.21
N LEU A 489 -5.05 -31.63 -0.94
CA LEU A 489 -6.43 -31.89 -0.55
C LEU A 489 -7.00 -33.22 -1.06
N GLY A 490 -6.27 -33.94 -1.91
CA GLY A 490 -6.75 -35.13 -2.60
C GLY A 490 -7.74 -34.84 -3.73
N GLU A 491 -7.76 -33.62 -4.26
CA GLU A 491 -8.63 -33.16 -5.34
C GLU A 491 -7.97 -33.39 -6.72
N PRO A 492 -8.75 -33.45 -7.82
CA PRO A 492 -8.21 -33.61 -9.17
C PRO A 492 -7.23 -32.48 -9.56
N ALA A 493 -5.93 -32.79 -9.66
CA ALA A 493 -4.89 -31.83 -10.01
C ALA A 493 -4.49 -31.82 -11.50
N GLY A 494 -5.01 -32.77 -12.30
CA GLY A 494 -4.48 -33.07 -13.62
C GLY A 494 -4.61 -31.93 -14.64
N GLU A 495 -5.66 -31.11 -14.56
CA GLU A 495 -5.83 -29.95 -15.46
C GLU A 495 -4.78 -28.87 -15.20
N TYR A 496 -4.55 -28.53 -13.93
CA TYR A 496 -3.56 -27.55 -13.51
C TYR A 496 -2.14 -28.00 -13.85
N GLN A 497 -1.82 -29.29 -13.65
CA GLN A 497 -0.52 -29.87 -14.01
C GLN A 497 -0.27 -29.81 -15.52
N ARG A 498 -1.26 -30.16 -16.36
CA ARG A 498 -1.13 -30.06 -17.82
C ARG A 498 -0.91 -28.63 -18.27
N MET A 499 -1.68 -27.68 -17.72
CA MET A 499 -1.51 -26.26 -18.03
C MET A 499 -0.14 -25.75 -17.58
N GLN A 500 0.29 -26.08 -16.35
CA GLN A 500 1.62 -25.74 -15.85
C GLN A 500 2.70 -26.27 -16.79
N LEU A 501 2.68 -27.55 -17.14
CA LEU A 501 3.67 -28.18 -18.03
C LEU A 501 3.73 -27.48 -19.40
N ALA A 502 2.58 -27.23 -20.02
CA ALA A 502 2.52 -26.54 -21.30
C ALA A 502 3.04 -25.09 -21.22
N LEU A 503 2.72 -24.36 -20.15
CA LEU A 503 3.19 -23.00 -19.93
C LEU A 503 4.66 -22.95 -19.49
N SER A 504 5.20 -23.96 -18.83
CA SER A 504 6.62 -24.03 -18.47
C SER A 504 7.53 -24.60 -19.57
N ASP A 505 6.94 -25.11 -20.67
CA ASP A 505 7.71 -25.61 -21.80
C ASP A 505 8.55 -24.48 -22.42
N ASN A 506 9.88 -24.62 -22.32
CA ASN A 506 10.83 -23.58 -22.71
C ASN A 506 10.85 -23.40 -24.24
N ALA A 507 10.66 -24.47 -25.01
CA ALA A 507 10.62 -24.40 -26.48
C ALA A 507 9.37 -23.62 -26.97
N LEU A 508 8.21 -23.86 -26.36
CA LEU A 508 6.97 -23.15 -26.66
C LEU A 508 7.02 -21.69 -26.20
N LEU A 509 7.60 -21.43 -25.02
CA LEU A 509 7.86 -20.06 -24.56
C LEU A 509 8.75 -19.32 -25.57
N GLU A 510 9.86 -19.92 -25.99
CA GLU A 510 10.77 -19.33 -26.97
C GLU A 510 10.07 -19.09 -28.31
N LYS A 511 9.31 -20.06 -28.81
CA LYS A 511 8.52 -19.92 -30.04
C LYS A 511 7.60 -18.70 -30.01
N HIS A 512 6.97 -18.40 -28.88
CA HIS A 512 6.01 -17.30 -28.78
C HIS A 512 6.66 -15.96 -28.46
N HIS A 513 7.72 -15.94 -27.64
CA HIS A 513 8.22 -14.75 -26.97
C HIS A 513 9.72 -14.50 -27.09
N TRP A 514 10.53 -15.45 -27.54
CA TRP A 514 11.96 -15.20 -27.77
C TRP A 514 12.17 -14.49 -29.11
N SER A 515 12.95 -13.41 -29.09
CA SER A 515 13.35 -12.68 -30.29
C SER A 515 14.84 -12.83 -30.52
N GLU A 516 15.24 -13.51 -31.60
CA GLU A 516 16.65 -13.62 -31.97
C GLU A 516 17.27 -12.26 -32.33
N GLN A 517 16.49 -11.33 -32.87
CA GLN A 517 16.98 -9.99 -33.17
C GLN A 517 17.28 -9.18 -31.90
N LEU A 518 16.42 -9.30 -30.89
CA LEU A 518 16.56 -8.55 -29.63
C LEU A 518 17.47 -9.28 -28.63
N GLN A 519 17.70 -10.58 -28.83
CA GLN A 519 18.34 -11.48 -27.86
C GLN A 519 17.65 -11.37 -26.48
N ALA A 520 16.31 -11.38 -26.48
CA ALA A 520 15.51 -11.22 -25.26
C ALA A 520 14.12 -11.84 -25.43
N PHE A 521 13.49 -12.19 -24.30
CA PHE A 521 12.05 -12.39 -24.26
C PHE A 521 11.33 -11.04 -24.39
N ALA A 522 10.28 -11.03 -25.20
CA ALA A 522 9.53 -9.84 -25.53
C ALA A 522 8.04 -10.13 -25.71
N ASP A 523 7.24 -9.09 -25.47
CA ASP A 523 5.87 -9.06 -25.96
C ASP A 523 5.85 -9.08 -27.49
N TYR A 524 4.74 -9.49 -28.06
CA TYR A 524 4.49 -9.48 -29.51
C TYR A 524 3.27 -8.63 -29.82
N GLY A 525 3.26 -7.89 -30.93
CA GLY A 525 2.08 -7.15 -31.38
C GLY A 525 2.38 -6.17 -32.51
N ASN A 526 1.38 -5.35 -32.87
CA ASN A 526 1.52 -4.36 -33.93
C ASN A 526 2.34 -3.15 -33.45
N HIS A 527 3.61 -3.08 -33.86
CA HIS A 527 4.58 -2.17 -33.26
C HIS A 527 5.42 -1.41 -34.29
N THR A 528 5.84 -0.22 -33.90
CA THR A 528 6.87 0.62 -34.55
C THR A 528 7.52 1.47 -33.46
N GLN A 529 8.85 1.59 -33.52
CA GLN A 529 9.62 2.48 -32.64
C GLN A 529 9.62 3.93 -33.14
N ALA A 530 9.17 4.17 -34.37
CA ALA A 530 9.17 5.49 -35.01
C ALA A 530 7.96 6.33 -34.57
N VAL A 531 7.83 6.52 -33.26
CA VAL A 531 6.79 7.33 -32.62
C VAL A 531 7.45 8.43 -31.78
N SER A 532 6.87 9.63 -31.80
CA SER A 532 7.34 10.78 -31.02
C SER A 532 6.17 11.60 -30.51
N LEU A 533 6.37 12.33 -29.42
CA LEU A 533 5.47 13.41 -29.02
C LEU A 533 5.99 14.72 -29.62
N GLU A 534 5.12 15.45 -30.32
CA GLU A 534 5.44 16.71 -30.97
C GLU A 534 4.39 17.77 -30.61
N ARG A 535 4.79 19.04 -30.53
CA ARG A 535 3.82 20.13 -30.38
C ARG A 535 3.07 20.33 -31.69
N GLU A 536 1.76 20.34 -31.61
CA GLU A 536 0.88 20.63 -32.74
C GLU A 536 1.27 21.96 -33.39
N ARG A 537 1.29 21.98 -34.73
CA ARG A 537 1.52 23.21 -35.49
C ARG A 537 0.17 23.85 -35.79
N ILE A 538 -0.16 24.91 -35.05
CA ILE A 538 -1.38 25.68 -35.28
C ILE A 538 -1.18 26.60 -36.47
N PHE A 539 -2.00 26.44 -37.51
CA PHE A 539 -2.08 27.41 -38.61
C PHE A 539 -2.95 28.59 -38.19
N VAL A 540 -2.41 29.81 -38.30
CA VAL A 540 -3.15 31.06 -38.06
C VAL A 540 -3.48 31.70 -39.42
N PRO A 541 -4.77 31.74 -39.83
CA PRO A 541 -5.17 32.41 -41.06
C PRO A 541 -4.81 33.91 -41.04
N PRO A 542 -4.49 34.52 -42.20
CA PRO A 542 -4.20 35.95 -42.27
C PRO A 542 -5.37 36.80 -41.72
N GLY A 543 -5.08 37.72 -40.80
CA GLY A 543 -6.07 38.64 -40.21
C GLY A 543 -6.68 38.20 -38.86
N GLN A 544 -6.35 37.01 -38.35
CA GLN A 544 -6.76 36.58 -37.01
C GLN A 544 -5.65 36.81 -35.96
N ASN A 545 -6.06 37.13 -34.72
CA ASN A 545 -5.14 37.33 -33.61
C ASN A 545 -4.66 35.95 -33.08
N PRO A 546 -3.33 35.68 -33.04
CA PRO A 546 -2.77 34.45 -32.49
C PRO A 546 -3.22 34.14 -31.05
N HIS A 547 -3.55 35.17 -30.27
CA HIS A 547 -4.02 35.02 -28.87
C HIS A 547 -5.42 34.42 -28.74
N HIS A 548 -6.20 34.33 -29.82
CA HIS A 548 -7.51 33.67 -29.82
C HIS A 548 -7.47 32.20 -30.20
N MET A 549 -6.28 31.66 -30.54
CA MET A 549 -6.12 30.24 -30.83
C MET A 549 -5.89 29.44 -29.54
N PRO A 550 -6.41 28.20 -29.44
CA PRO A 550 -6.11 27.33 -28.31
C PRO A 550 -4.60 27.08 -28.22
N PRO A 551 -4.03 26.86 -27.01
CA PRO A 551 -2.61 26.54 -26.89
C PRO A 551 -2.28 25.22 -27.62
N PRO A 552 -1.13 25.14 -28.32
CA PRO A 552 -0.74 23.95 -29.07
C PRO A 552 -0.53 22.78 -28.12
N ARG A 553 -1.18 21.65 -28.43
CA ARG A 553 -1.12 20.43 -27.60
C ARG A 553 0.08 19.58 -27.99
N MET A 554 0.57 18.77 -27.05
CA MET A 554 1.48 17.67 -27.37
C MET A 554 0.66 16.52 -27.99
N VAL A 555 0.99 16.14 -29.23
CA VAL A 555 0.34 15.05 -29.95
C VAL A 555 1.35 13.99 -30.37
N ARG A 556 0.90 12.74 -30.46
CA ARG A 556 1.73 11.66 -30.96
C ARG A 556 1.82 11.72 -32.49
N VAL A 557 3.03 11.55 -33.01
CA VAL A 557 3.32 11.43 -34.45
C VAL A 557 3.90 10.06 -34.74
N VAL A 558 3.35 9.36 -35.75
CA VAL A 558 3.83 8.06 -36.23
C VAL A 558 4.54 8.25 -37.57
N ARG A 559 5.86 8.01 -37.61
CA ARG A 559 6.71 8.29 -38.79
C ARG A 559 6.93 7.07 -39.69
N LYS A 560 6.65 5.87 -39.18
CA LYS A 560 6.70 4.61 -39.94
C LYS A 560 5.54 3.73 -39.52
N ALA A 561 4.81 3.17 -40.48
CA ALA A 561 3.70 2.26 -40.23
C ALA A 561 4.13 1.09 -39.31
N PRO A 562 3.29 0.70 -38.34
CA PRO A 562 3.56 -0.44 -37.49
C PRO A 562 3.42 -1.76 -38.26
N LYS A 563 4.07 -2.80 -37.74
CA LYS A 563 3.93 -4.18 -38.22
C LYS A 563 3.92 -5.14 -37.04
N LEU A 564 3.34 -6.33 -37.23
CA LEU A 564 3.41 -7.41 -36.26
C LEU A 564 4.88 -7.85 -36.07
N GLN A 565 5.40 -7.69 -34.85
CA GLN A 565 6.77 -8.06 -34.48
C GLN A 565 6.91 -8.15 -32.96
N HIS A 566 8.03 -8.70 -32.49
CA HIS A 566 8.42 -8.58 -31.09
C HIS A 566 8.74 -7.13 -30.72
N VAL A 567 8.29 -6.71 -29.54
CA VAL A 567 8.44 -5.34 -29.05
C VAL A 567 9.82 -5.16 -28.41
N GLY A 568 10.63 -4.29 -28.99
CA GLY A 568 11.97 -3.98 -28.49
C GLY A 568 11.94 -3.07 -27.25
N ALA A 569 11.63 -3.64 -26.09
CA ALA A 569 11.56 -2.93 -24.81
C ALA A 569 12.24 -3.76 -23.70
N LEU A 570 13.57 -3.90 -23.75
CA LEU A 570 14.32 -4.65 -22.73
C LEU A 570 14.14 -4.02 -21.34
N GLY A 571 13.62 -4.79 -20.38
CA GLY A 571 13.37 -4.35 -19.00
C GLY A 571 12.76 -5.45 -18.15
N TYR A 572 12.02 -5.08 -17.11
CA TYR A 572 11.37 -6.04 -16.22
C TYR A 572 10.54 -7.10 -16.94
N ILE A 573 9.73 -6.74 -17.95
CA ILE A 573 8.90 -7.71 -18.70
C ILE A 573 9.76 -8.79 -19.37
N SER A 574 10.91 -8.42 -19.96
CA SER A 574 11.85 -9.37 -20.55
C SER A 574 12.45 -10.37 -19.56
N LEU A 575 12.41 -10.05 -18.26
CA LEU A 575 12.94 -10.91 -17.20
C LEU A 575 11.91 -11.89 -16.63
N PHE A 576 10.61 -11.76 -16.92
CA PHE A 576 9.56 -12.56 -16.27
C PHE A 576 9.76 -14.08 -16.31
N PRO A 577 10.19 -14.69 -17.42
CA PRO A 577 10.50 -16.12 -17.44
C PRO A 577 11.55 -16.52 -16.40
N PHE A 578 12.53 -15.65 -16.15
CA PHE A 578 13.52 -15.83 -15.10
C PHE A 578 12.95 -15.50 -13.71
N LEU A 579 12.26 -14.37 -13.55
CA LEU A 579 11.74 -13.87 -12.26
C LEU A 579 10.77 -14.84 -11.56
N LEU A 580 10.01 -15.61 -12.35
CA LEU A 580 9.04 -16.60 -11.87
C LEU A 580 9.52 -18.04 -12.07
N ASN A 581 10.83 -18.26 -12.23
CA ASN A 581 11.45 -19.59 -12.32
C ASN A 581 10.84 -20.50 -13.40
N VAL A 582 10.46 -19.93 -14.55
CA VAL A 582 9.90 -20.67 -15.70
C VAL A 582 11.01 -21.34 -16.52
N LEU A 583 12.19 -20.74 -16.56
CA LEU A 583 13.33 -21.28 -17.31
C LEU A 583 13.94 -22.48 -16.60
N GLN A 584 14.33 -23.48 -17.38
CA GLN A 584 15.12 -24.59 -16.84
C GLN A 584 16.54 -24.12 -16.47
N PRO A 585 17.19 -24.71 -15.44
CA PRO A 585 18.52 -24.27 -14.99
C PRO A 585 19.63 -24.35 -16.05
N ASP A 586 19.46 -25.18 -17.07
CA ASP A 586 20.34 -25.37 -18.22
C ASP A 586 19.94 -24.55 -19.46
N SER A 587 18.88 -23.74 -19.38
CA SER A 587 18.45 -22.90 -20.48
C SER A 587 19.52 -21.87 -20.87
N PRO A 588 19.98 -21.83 -22.14
CA PRO A 588 20.98 -20.86 -22.58
C PRO A 588 20.49 -19.40 -22.52
N ARG A 589 19.18 -19.19 -22.34
CA ARG A 589 18.59 -17.86 -22.20
C ARG A 589 18.95 -17.22 -20.86
N LEU A 590 19.28 -18.02 -19.83
CA LEU A 590 19.78 -17.52 -18.55
C LEU A 590 21.08 -16.74 -18.71
N GLU A 591 22.02 -17.22 -19.53
CA GLU A 591 23.28 -16.51 -19.80
C GLU A 591 23.03 -15.10 -20.34
N THR A 592 22.12 -15.01 -21.32
CA THR A 592 21.75 -13.75 -21.95
C THR A 592 21.08 -12.80 -20.97
N ILE A 593 20.16 -13.32 -20.15
CA ILE A 593 19.49 -12.56 -19.09
C ILE A 593 20.50 -12.03 -18.08
N PHE A 594 21.41 -12.87 -17.58
CA PHE A 594 22.43 -12.49 -16.61
C PHE A 594 23.41 -11.46 -17.15
N ARG A 595 23.83 -11.60 -18.41
CA ARG A 595 24.64 -10.60 -19.13
C ARG A 595 23.94 -9.25 -19.18
N ASP A 596 22.66 -9.23 -19.54
CA ASP A 596 21.90 -7.99 -19.71
C ASP A 596 21.53 -7.34 -18.38
N MET A 597 21.21 -8.15 -17.36
CA MET A 597 21.03 -7.72 -15.98
C MET A 597 22.27 -7.01 -15.46
N ARG A 598 23.46 -7.59 -15.68
CA ARG A 598 24.75 -7.05 -15.20
C ARG A 598 25.26 -5.84 -15.99
N SER A 599 24.66 -5.52 -17.13
CA SER A 599 25.12 -4.41 -17.96
C SER A 599 24.64 -3.05 -17.42
N GLU A 600 25.57 -2.17 -17.03
CA GLU A 600 25.25 -0.78 -16.63
C GLU A 600 24.66 0.06 -17.77
N LYS A 601 24.97 -0.30 -19.02
CA LYS A 601 24.38 0.30 -20.23
C LYS A 601 22.93 -0.16 -20.46
N LYS A 602 22.47 -1.18 -19.73
CA LYS A 602 21.11 -1.72 -19.79
C LYS A 602 20.46 -1.58 -18.41
N LEU A 603 20.46 -2.63 -17.59
CA LEU A 603 19.62 -2.72 -16.39
C LEU A 603 20.37 -2.49 -15.08
N TRP A 604 21.67 -2.75 -15.02
CA TRP A 604 22.42 -2.69 -13.74
C TRP A 604 22.61 -1.27 -13.24
N THR A 605 22.50 -1.09 -11.93
CA THR A 605 22.88 0.11 -11.19
C THR A 605 23.47 -0.25 -9.82
N PRO A 606 24.19 0.67 -9.16
CA PRO A 606 24.58 0.52 -7.75
C PRO A 606 23.43 0.46 -6.75
N TYR A 607 22.18 0.63 -7.20
CA TYR A 607 21.00 0.77 -6.34
C TYR A 607 19.92 -0.30 -6.60
N GLY A 608 20.13 -1.17 -7.60
CA GLY A 608 19.15 -2.17 -8.07
C GLY A 608 19.01 -2.24 -9.59
N LEU A 609 18.11 -3.09 -10.09
CA LEU A 609 17.81 -3.21 -11.52
C LEU A 609 16.81 -2.16 -11.98
N ARG A 610 17.08 -1.48 -13.10
CA ARG A 610 16.14 -0.56 -13.77
C ARG A 610 14.90 -1.28 -14.26
N SER A 611 13.75 -0.60 -14.18
CA SER A 611 12.51 -1.06 -14.82
C SER A 611 12.64 -1.19 -16.34
N LEU A 612 13.34 -0.26 -16.99
CA LEU A 612 13.59 -0.27 -18.44
C LEU A 612 15.07 0.01 -18.72
N ALA A 613 15.65 -0.71 -19.68
CA ALA A 613 17.05 -0.56 -20.04
C ALA A 613 17.37 0.86 -20.50
N LYS A 614 18.51 1.39 -20.05
CA LYS A 614 18.99 2.73 -20.42
C LYS A 614 19.21 2.93 -21.93
N SER A 615 19.39 1.83 -22.66
CA SER A 615 19.51 1.79 -24.13
C SER A 615 18.16 1.84 -24.86
N SER A 616 17.02 1.76 -24.15
CA SER A 616 15.70 1.87 -24.76
C SER A 616 15.43 3.30 -25.24
N PRO A 617 14.80 3.51 -26.42
CA PRO A 617 14.38 4.84 -26.87
C PRO A 617 13.34 5.49 -25.96
N LEU A 618 12.67 4.71 -25.12
CA LEU A 618 11.63 5.16 -24.19
C LEU A 618 12.14 5.31 -22.74
N TYR A 619 13.43 5.09 -22.48
CA TYR A 619 14.05 5.33 -21.18
C TYR A 619 13.87 6.80 -20.76
N MET A 620 13.30 6.99 -19.56
CA MET A 620 12.97 8.29 -18.95
C MET A 620 12.12 9.22 -19.84
N LYS A 621 11.39 8.68 -20.82
CA LYS A 621 10.46 9.46 -21.66
C LYS A 621 9.11 9.61 -20.98
N HIS A 622 8.62 10.83 -20.93
CA HIS A 622 7.24 11.12 -20.57
C HIS A 622 6.28 10.43 -21.55
N ASN A 623 5.11 10.01 -21.05
CA ASN A 623 4.08 9.41 -21.89
C ASN A 623 3.11 10.44 -22.49
N THR A 624 2.94 11.58 -21.81
CA THR A 624 2.19 12.76 -22.26
C THR A 624 2.97 14.02 -21.85
N GLU A 625 2.38 15.21 -21.95
CA GLU A 625 2.99 16.42 -21.38
C GLU A 625 3.12 16.35 -19.84
N HIS A 626 2.17 15.70 -19.17
CA HIS A 626 2.05 15.67 -17.71
C HIS A 626 2.39 14.32 -17.08
N ASP A 627 2.38 13.24 -17.88
CA ASP A 627 2.70 11.89 -17.41
C ASP A 627 4.21 11.65 -17.50
N GLY A 628 4.91 11.90 -16.40
CA GLY A 628 6.33 11.57 -16.24
C GLY A 628 6.62 10.06 -16.30
N PRO A 629 7.90 9.67 -16.46
CA PRO A 629 8.29 8.26 -16.51
C PRO A 629 8.07 7.56 -15.17
N TYR A 630 7.48 6.36 -15.19
CA TYR A 630 7.19 5.58 -13.98
C TYR A 630 7.91 4.22 -14.01
N TRP A 631 7.52 3.33 -14.92
CA TRP A 631 8.15 2.03 -15.21
C TRP A 631 9.15 2.10 -16.38
N ARG A 632 9.79 3.28 -16.57
CA ARG A 632 10.67 3.59 -17.71
C ARG A 632 12.12 3.91 -17.32
N GLY A 633 12.61 3.33 -16.23
CA GLY A 633 13.96 3.59 -15.72
C GLY A 633 14.09 3.38 -14.22
N PRO A 634 13.21 3.99 -13.39
CA PRO A 634 13.26 3.84 -11.93
C PRO A 634 13.30 2.38 -11.45
N ILE A 635 13.82 2.20 -10.24
CA ILE A 635 14.05 0.90 -9.59
C ILE A 635 12.91 0.62 -8.62
N TRP A 636 12.29 -0.55 -8.76
CA TRP A 636 11.14 -0.97 -7.95
C TRP A 636 11.45 -2.23 -7.16
N ILE A 637 11.12 -2.23 -5.86
CA ILE A 637 11.55 -3.28 -4.93
C ILE A 637 10.80 -4.59 -5.13
N ASN A 638 9.52 -4.58 -5.50
CA ASN A 638 8.76 -5.80 -5.82
C ASN A 638 9.43 -6.66 -6.90
N ILE A 639 9.77 -6.09 -8.05
CA ILE A 639 10.39 -6.83 -9.15
C ILE A 639 11.84 -7.19 -8.83
N ASN A 640 12.57 -6.29 -8.16
CA ASN A 640 13.93 -6.59 -7.69
C ASN A 640 13.94 -7.72 -6.65
N TYR A 641 12.94 -7.81 -5.78
CA TYR A 641 12.76 -8.91 -4.85
C TYR A 641 12.58 -10.24 -5.60
N LEU A 642 11.73 -10.27 -6.64
CA LEU A 642 11.59 -11.46 -7.49
C LEU A 642 12.90 -11.84 -8.18
N ALA A 643 13.69 -10.84 -8.63
CA ALA A 643 15.01 -11.10 -9.22
C ALA A 643 15.98 -11.69 -8.21
N VAL A 644 16.06 -11.14 -6.99
CA VAL A 644 16.92 -11.67 -5.92
C VAL A 644 16.48 -13.09 -5.53
N ARG A 645 15.17 -13.35 -5.41
CA ARG A 645 14.62 -14.70 -5.18
C ARG A 645 15.02 -15.67 -6.29
N ALA A 646 14.85 -15.29 -7.54
CA ALA A 646 15.20 -16.13 -8.68
C ALA A 646 16.72 -16.40 -8.73
N LEU A 647 17.57 -15.38 -8.56
CA LEU A 647 19.02 -15.58 -8.48
C LEU A 647 19.40 -16.55 -7.35
N ARG A 648 18.75 -16.45 -6.18
CA ARG A 648 18.97 -17.39 -5.07
C ARG A 648 18.58 -18.82 -5.44
N HIS A 649 17.47 -18.99 -6.16
CA HIS A 649 17.04 -20.29 -6.66
C HIS A 649 18.07 -20.89 -7.63
N TYR A 650 18.44 -20.17 -8.70
CA TYR A 650 19.42 -20.65 -9.69
C TYR A 650 20.84 -20.83 -9.11
N ALA A 651 21.19 -20.13 -8.04
CA ALA A 651 22.43 -20.37 -7.29
C ALA A 651 22.40 -21.67 -6.45
N GLY A 652 21.21 -22.18 -6.14
CA GLY A 652 20.99 -23.36 -5.30
C GLY A 652 20.71 -24.66 -6.05
N VAL A 653 20.31 -24.58 -7.32
CA VAL A 653 20.05 -25.75 -8.19
C VAL A 653 21.23 -26.03 -9.11
N ASP A 654 21.38 -27.28 -9.53
CA ASP A 654 22.44 -27.67 -10.46
C ASP A 654 22.15 -27.14 -11.87
N GLY A 655 23.17 -26.56 -12.49
CA GLY A 655 23.10 -25.98 -13.82
C GLY A 655 24.38 -25.20 -14.18
N PRO A 656 24.63 -24.95 -15.46
CA PRO A 656 25.86 -24.29 -15.93
C PRO A 656 26.00 -22.84 -15.45
N TYR A 657 24.91 -22.19 -15.02
CA TYR A 657 24.90 -20.77 -14.64
C TYR A 657 24.84 -20.52 -13.12
N ARG A 658 24.98 -21.58 -12.30
CA ARG A 658 24.85 -21.52 -10.84
C ARG A 658 25.78 -20.50 -10.19
N GLU A 659 27.07 -20.50 -10.56
CA GLU A 659 28.04 -19.55 -10.00
C GLU A 659 27.75 -18.10 -10.41
N GLN A 660 27.36 -17.89 -11.67
CA GLN A 660 26.98 -16.56 -12.16
C GLN A 660 25.76 -16.03 -11.43
N ALA A 661 24.75 -16.88 -11.19
CA ALA A 661 23.57 -16.54 -10.40
C ALA A 661 23.95 -16.19 -8.95
N ALA A 662 24.85 -16.97 -8.33
CA ALA A 662 25.32 -16.72 -6.96
C ALA A 662 26.03 -15.36 -6.82
N ASN A 663 26.89 -15.00 -7.78
CA ASN A 663 27.59 -13.72 -7.77
C ASN A 663 26.62 -12.55 -7.95
N LEU A 664 25.72 -12.63 -8.92
CA LEU A 664 24.69 -11.60 -9.12
C LEU A 664 23.77 -11.46 -7.91
N TYR A 665 23.41 -12.57 -7.26
CA TYR A 665 22.58 -12.58 -6.06
C TYR A 665 23.19 -11.72 -4.96
N GLN A 666 24.47 -11.96 -4.64
CA GLN A 666 25.16 -11.26 -3.57
C GLN A 666 25.24 -9.76 -3.84
N GLU A 667 25.64 -9.38 -5.06
CA GLU A 667 25.79 -7.96 -5.42
C GLU A 667 24.45 -7.23 -5.49
N LEU A 668 23.44 -7.80 -6.14
CA LEU A 668 22.13 -7.15 -6.30
C LEU A 668 21.45 -6.96 -4.94
N ARG A 669 21.48 -8.00 -4.10
CA ARG A 669 20.95 -7.94 -2.74
C ARG A 669 21.63 -6.85 -1.92
N ALA A 670 22.95 -6.77 -1.95
CA ALA A 670 23.71 -5.75 -1.22
C ALA A 670 23.36 -4.32 -1.69
N ASN A 671 23.27 -4.09 -3.00
CA ASN A 671 22.91 -2.79 -3.58
C ASN A 671 21.52 -2.32 -3.14
N LEU A 672 20.52 -3.22 -3.18
CA LEU A 672 19.15 -2.91 -2.79
C LEU A 672 19.04 -2.59 -1.29
N ILE A 673 19.59 -3.46 -0.42
CA ILE A 673 19.57 -3.23 1.03
C ILE A 673 20.29 -1.94 1.39
N GLY A 674 21.48 -1.73 0.82
CA GLY A 674 22.30 -0.54 1.05
C GLY A 674 21.56 0.75 0.66
N ASN A 675 20.93 0.77 -0.52
CA ASN A 675 20.25 1.96 -1.00
C ASN A 675 18.97 2.28 -0.21
N VAL A 676 18.11 1.28 0.03
CA VAL A 676 16.86 1.48 0.79
C VAL A 676 17.16 1.95 2.21
N TYR A 677 18.13 1.32 2.89
CA TYR A 677 18.56 1.71 4.24
C TYR A 677 19.12 3.14 4.24
N ARG A 678 20.01 3.47 3.30
CA ARG A 678 20.57 4.82 3.17
C ARG A 678 19.48 5.88 2.99
N GLN A 679 18.52 5.64 2.10
CA GLN A 679 17.40 6.56 1.88
C GLN A 679 16.50 6.69 3.11
N TYR A 680 16.25 5.60 3.83
CA TYR A 680 15.53 5.68 5.10
C TYR A 680 16.26 6.54 6.13
N MET A 681 17.58 6.41 6.25
CA MET A 681 18.39 7.23 7.17
C MET A 681 18.45 8.70 6.75
N GLU A 682 18.54 8.98 5.45
CA GLU A 682 18.60 10.35 4.90
C GLU A 682 17.25 11.08 4.96
N THR A 683 16.15 10.36 4.75
CA THR A 683 14.82 10.96 4.52
C THR A 683 13.78 10.64 5.59
N GLY A 684 14.03 9.65 6.45
CA GLY A 684 13.07 9.14 7.42
C GLY A 684 12.02 8.16 6.85
N TYR A 685 12.04 7.88 5.53
CA TYR A 685 11.00 7.10 4.86
C TYR A 685 11.54 6.00 3.94
N ILE A 686 10.71 4.98 3.74
CA ILE A 686 10.81 4.02 2.64
C ILE A 686 9.91 4.53 1.51
N TRP A 687 10.39 4.38 0.27
CA TRP A 687 9.79 5.01 -0.93
C TRP A 687 9.26 3.96 -1.89
N GLU A 688 8.32 4.38 -2.72
CA GLU A 688 7.68 3.55 -3.74
C GLU A 688 8.68 3.01 -4.77
N GLN A 689 9.54 3.90 -5.26
CA GLN A 689 10.58 3.61 -6.25
C GLN A 689 11.84 4.44 -5.98
N TYR A 690 12.94 4.07 -6.63
CA TYR A 690 14.24 4.72 -6.47
C TYR A 690 14.82 5.16 -7.81
N ASN A 691 15.43 6.35 -7.83
CA ASN A 691 16.06 6.88 -9.01
C ASN A 691 17.24 5.99 -9.42
N ASP A 692 17.30 5.59 -10.68
CA ASP A 692 18.32 4.66 -11.17
C ASP A 692 19.74 5.24 -11.22
N SER A 693 19.85 6.57 -11.28
CA SER A 693 21.12 7.28 -11.43
C SER A 693 21.69 7.77 -10.09
N THR A 694 20.84 8.07 -9.11
CA THR A 694 21.23 8.66 -7.81
C THR A 694 20.86 7.80 -6.61
N GLY A 695 20.01 6.79 -6.79
CA GLY A 695 19.44 5.99 -5.71
C GLY A 695 18.44 6.74 -4.83
N ARG A 696 18.14 8.01 -5.13
CA ARG A 696 17.21 8.82 -4.34
C ARG A 696 15.80 8.23 -4.36
N GLY A 697 15.11 8.20 -3.23
CA GLY A 697 13.70 7.81 -3.15
C GLY A 697 12.79 8.76 -3.96
N GLN A 698 11.82 8.19 -4.68
CA GLN A 698 10.87 8.91 -5.54
C GLN A 698 9.47 8.31 -5.39
N GLY A 699 8.45 9.07 -5.79
CA GLY A 699 7.04 8.64 -5.73
C GLY A 699 6.43 8.77 -4.34
N SER A 700 5.48 7.90 -4.02
CA SER A 700 4.78 7.92 -2.74
C SER A 700 5.67 7.51 -1.55
N TYR A 701 5.41 8.08 -0.37
CA TYR A 701 6.07 7.78 0.90
C TYR A 701 5.16 8.17 2.09
N PRO A 702 5.19 7.44 3.21
CA PRO A 702 5.86 6.17 3.44
C PRO A 702 5.24 5.08 2.55
N PHE A 703 6.09 4.33 1.84
CA PHE A 703 5.67 3.22 1.01
C PHE A 703 6.22 1.93 1.62
N THR A 704 5.56 1.49 2.69
CA THR A 704 5.85 0.21 3.32
C THR A 704 4.91 -0.87 2.84
N GLY A 705 4.42 -0.72 1.59
CA GLY A 705 3.93 -1.82 0.78
C GLY A 705 5.07 -2.72 0.32
N TRP A 706 5.20 -3.02 -0.98
CA TRP A 706 6.24 -3.94 -1.44
C TRP A 706 7.68 -3.53 -1.10
N SER A 707 7.98 -2.25 -0.82
CA SER A 707 9.35 -1.83 -0.51
C SER A 707 9.81 -2.33 0.86
N ALA A 708 8.88 -2.77 1.72
CA ALA A 708 9.20 -3.48 2.95
C ALA A 708 9.77 -4.89 2.70
N LEU A 709 9.68 -5.45 1.48
CA LEU A 709 10.33 -6.71 1.11
C LEU A 709 11.86 -6.67 1.25
N VAL A 710 12.46 -5.48 1.39
CA VAL A 710 13.86 -5.35 1.81
C VAL A 710 14.17 -6.13 3.08
N VAL A 711 13.22 -6.27 4.01
CA VAL A 711 13.38 -7.07 5.23
C VAL A 711 13.56 -8.55 4.90
N LEU A 712 12.80 -9.08 3.95
CA LEU A 712 12.96 -10.46 3.48
C LEU A 712 14.29 -10.66 2.76
N MET A 713 14.76 -9.67 1.99
CA MET A 713 16.10 -9.71 1.40
C MET A 713 17.17 -9.70 2.48
N MET A 714 17.06 -8.87 3.53
CA MET A 714 17.97 -8.89 4.67
C MET A 714 17.97 -10.25 5.37
N ALA A 715 16.80 -10.86 5.56
CA ALA A 715 16.65 -12.18 6.15
C ALA A 715 17.01 -13.34 5.20
N GLU A 716 17.20 -13.10 3.90
CA GLU A 716 17.38 -14.16 2.89
C GLU A 716 16.22 -15.17 2.86
N GLU A 717 14.99 -14.68 3.04
CA GLU A 717 13.78 -15.49 3.08
C GLU A 717 12.86 -15.25 1.88
N TYR A 718 12.94 -16.16 0.92
CA TYR A 718 12.28 -16.02 -0.39
C TYR A 718 11.09 -16.94 -0.59
#